data_AF-A0A495VIZ9-F1
#
_entry.id   AF-A0A495VIZ9-F1
#
_cell.length_a   1.000
_cell.length_b   1.000
_cell.length_c   1.000
_cell.angle_alpha   90.00
_cell.angle_beta   90.00
_cell.angle_gamma   90.00
#
_symmetry.space_group_name_H-M   'P 1'
#
loop_
_entity.id
_entity.type
_entity.pdbx_description
1 polymer ?
#
loop_
_entity_poly.entity_id
_entity_poly.type
_entity_poly.pdbx_seq_one_letter_code
_entity_poly.pdbx_strand_id
1 'polypeptide(L)'
;MKNLRLPILLIFGLLSNLASAKEIYVASFGKDSNPGSQNEPYATLGKAFTVLENDDKIFILDILSIQNEASGTGMGQMEDDCLGIKFPSDKKNIVIQGISPETSGIDGTSLILGQRVLLLQNVENLTIKNISITNALKNINPMVIGGGAISVEGGNVTIENCNFDACGSSTLRYGGAIQVDNAIVTLKNCSFARGNASYGGAIYVASGKLMTDNCSFAQGNATLGGAIATQANTANTVTPEEKQVSIFCSNSYFYKNNGSAGGAIAVSNSTNNNAVKLRIESCTFAENSGRGGAISLENKKTAINDYQLINSTIYKNSSPNDAGAIMLLAGQTGETFDLINCTITENTTTGNAGHGAGIRFYNDDSSTSQTVLKRILNCIIENNYATNNGSRNQNSDLSFRHTPEATYLIIKNSFIGSDGNNNINVKYYMEDNLFNYFSAVESLAEFEGSTSDQIQAEKCIPVLSSSLASNYGNPQWLQEVGITTDQKGKTRPFTNNRCTIGSVEVVSTLNPGTKPEGTPIYPSYNNLVMAGYQGWFSVKGDDSGNNGYVHCGRDGKFEPGYAGIEFWPDMTEYTKKYPVDFVYPDNSQAYFFSSSDEETVDLHFKWMQQYGIDGVFIQRFISSITSQAIGKVLKHAVKAAKKYNRAFSIMYDCSGLSTEADIYKVLNDWKIINAKYRLSDPSVCPTYLHHNGKPMIALWGIGLQGKGSTPAQFKTMMDNLQDLDGAKQKFSYLLGSSYQWRTGGGDAYPDTKDLVEVLKTADIISPWSVGRYNSIAGFMDRVEKFLKTDILWCRMNNVGYAPVVFPGFSWRNLKNLTADKYDEIPRLKGDFLWRQIAEAKKAGAKMIYVAMFDELDEGTCIFKCANSKNTPIFATSSDPQGKFLGIDDDLPTDYYLFLAGQAGEWLKGNAEYGDTKPSYKPMGMGHTKIESPITITYANNILSIKAVRTGKIIVRIYNTQGNLIGTLKNKEQNIPFNKTINISAFPKGIYIIQTILEGKTYTTKIQK
;
A
#
# COMPACT_ATOMS: atom_id res chain seq x y z
N MET A 1 36.45 -4.24 -84.97
CA MET A 1 36.71 -5.17 -83.84
C MET A 1 35.50 -5.10 -82.91
N LYS A 2 34.62 -6.09 -82.71
CA LYS A 2 34.11 -7.28 -83.40
C LYS A 2 32.56 -7.12 -83.27
N ASN A 3 31.80 -6.99 -84.36
CA ASN A 3 30.97 -8.05 -84.98
C ASN A 3 29.94 -8.66 -83.98
N LEU A 4 28.62 -8.76 -84.19
CA LEU A 4 27.84 -9.01 -85.41
C LEU A 4 26.30 -8.97 -85.10
N ARG A 5 25.48 -8.46 -86.04
CA ARG A 5 24.10 -8.88 -86.48
C ARG A 5 22.80 -8.70 -85.62
N LEU A 6 21.86 -7.94 -86.23
CA LEU A 6 20.36 -8.02 -86.27
C LEU A 6 19.80 -9.44 -86.65
N PRO A 7 18.46 -9.74 -86.73
CA PRO A 7 17.23 -9.30 -86.01
C PRO A 7 16.08 -10.39 -85.83
N ILE A 8 14.88 -9.96 -85.36
CA ILE A 8 13.49 -10.51 -85.52
C ILE A 8 13.08 -11.83 -84.81
N LEU A 9 12.05 -11.77 -83.94
CA LEU A 9 10.78 -12.52 -84.11
C LEU A 9 9.64 -11.97 -83.21
N LEU A 10 8.44 -11.85 -83.80
CA LEU A 10 7.17 -11.46 -83.18
C LEU A 10 6.74 -12.39 -82.03
N ILE A 11 6.19 -11.81 -80.95
CA ILE A 11 5.06 -12.40 -80.21
C ILE A 11 4.02 -11.30 -79.97
N PHE A 12 2.92 -11.38 -80.72
CA PHE A 12 1.62 -10.80 -80.36
C PHE A 12 1.07 -11.62 -79.19
N GLY A 13 0.63 -10.97 -78.10
CA GLY A 13 -0.21 -11.61 -77.08
C GLY A 13 -0.01 -11.06 -75.67
N LEU A 14 -1.08 -10.47 -75.13
CA LEU A 14 -1.30 -10.14 -73.72
C LEU A 14 -0.62 -8.86 -73.19
N LEU A 15 -1.11 -7.71 -73.66
CA LEU A 15 -1.38 -6.60 -72.75
C LEU A 15 -2.52 -7.05 -71.81
N SER A 16 -2.18 -7.74 -70.72
CA SER A 16 -3.12 -7.89 -69.60
C SER A 16 -3.19 -6.53 -68.90
N ASN A 17 -4.38 -5.93 -68.93
CA ASN A 17 -4.75 -4.77 -68.14
C ASN A 17 -4.24 -4.97 -66.69
N LEU A 18 -3.35 -4.08 -66.24
CA LEU A 18 -3.28 -3.74 -64.82
C LEU A 18 -4.60 -3.05 -64.50
N ALA A 19 -5.65 -3.84 -64.21
CA ALA A 19 -6.91 -3.31 -63.72
C ALA A 19 -6.61 -2.60 -62.38
N SER A 20 -6.82 -1.29 -62.32
CA SER A 20 -6.77 -0.59 -61.04
C SER A 20 -7.91 -1.11 -60.17
N ALA A 21 -7.63 -1.33 -58.88
CA ALA A 21 -8.66 -1.62 -57.88
C ALA A 21 -9.88 -0.69 -58.06
N LYS A 22 -11.06 -1.30 -58.20
CA LYS A 22 -12.31 -0.56 -58.39
C LYS A 22 -12.81 -0.04 -57.05
N GLU A 23 -13.35 1.16 -57.08
CA GLU A 23 -14.12 1.72 -55.97
C GLU A 23 -15.61 1.49 -56.24
N ILE A 24 -16.28 0.84 -55.30
CA ILE A 24 -17.70 0.50 -55.36
C ILE A 24 -18.41 1.24 -54.24
N TYR A 25 -19.46 1.99 -54.55
CA TYR A 25 -20.17 2.83 -53.59
C TYR A 25 -21.54 2.26 -53.25
N VAL A 26 -21.89 2.25 -51.96
CA VAL A 26 -23.15 1.73 -51.40
C VAL A 26 -23.77 2.79 -50.49
N ALA A 27 -25.06 3.07 -50.65
CA ALA A 27 -25.79 4.02 -49.82
C ALA A 27 -27.29 3.69 -49.74
N SER A 28 -27.94 4.05 -48.65
CA SER A 28 -29.36 3.78 -48.39
C SER A 28 -30.31 4.42 -49.40
N PHE A 29 -29.90 5.53 -50.04
CA PHE A 29 -30.64 6.21 -51.11
C PHE A 29 -30.35 5.65 -52.51
N GLY A 30 -29.42 4.69 -52.63
CA GLY A 30 -29.02 4.06 -53.89
C GLY A 30 -30.10 3.13 -54.48
N LYS A 31 -29.75 2.49 -55.60
CA LYS A 31 -30.57 1.42 -56.22
C LYS A 31 -29.63 0.33 -56.73
N ASP A 32 -30.01 -0.94 -56.59
CA ASP A 32 -29.18 -2.06 -57.05
C ASP A 32 -29.09 -2.21 -58.58
N SER A 33 -29.88 -1.42 -59.31
CA SER A 33 -29.77 -1.22 -60.76
C SER A 33 -28.70 -0.19 -61.16
N ASN A 34 -28.15 0.58 -60.22
CA ASN A 34 -27.14 1.60 -60.48
C ASN A 34 -25.78 0.99 -60.84
N PRO A 35 -24.83 1.77 -61.41
CA PRO A 35 -23.47 1.26 -61.70
C PRO A 35 -22.56 1.08 -60.47
N GLY A 36 -22.97 1.57 -59.29
CA GLY A 36 -22.15 1.53 -58.06
C GLY A 36 -21.10 2.64 -58.01
N SER A 37 -21.34 3.76 -58.68
CA SER A 37 -20.48 4.95 -58.66
C SER A 37 -20.83 5.85 -57.46
N GLN A 38 -19.98 6.82 -57.13
CA GLN A 38 -20.22 7.72 -56.00
C GLN A 38 -21.56 8.49 -56.11
N ASN A 39 -21.98 8.88 -57.31
CA ASN A 39 -23.24 9.60 -57.54
C ASN A 39 -24.44 8.68 -57.73
N GLU A 40 -24.20 7.44 -58.17
CA GLU A 40 -25.22 6.42 -58.37
C GLU A 40 -24.78 5.13 -57.65
N PRO A 41 -24.86 5.12 -56.31
CA PRO A 41 -24.40 3.98 -55.50
C PRO A 41 -25.40 2.82 -55.58
N TYR A 42 -24.93 1.61 -55.28
CA TYR A 42 -25.80 0.47 -55.00
C TYR A 42 -26.62 0.72 -53.71
N ALA A 43 -27.80 0.10 -53.60
CA ALA A 43 -28.61 0.19 -52.38
C ALA A 43 -28.13 -0.77 -51.30
N THR A 44 -27.53 -1.90 -51.70
CA THR A 44 -27.20 -3.02 -50.81
C THR A 44 -25.74 -3.44 -50.92
N LEU A 45 -25.20 -3.96 -49.81
CA LEU A 45 -23.87 -4.53 -49.73
C LEU A 45 -23.81 -5.88 -50.45
N GLY A 46 -24.87 -6.69 -50.36
CA GLY A 46 -25.00 -7.94 -51.10
C GLY A 46 -24.87 -7.72 -52.61
N LYS A 47 -25.45 -6.64 -53.16
CA LYS A 47 -25.27 -6.29 -54.57
C LYS A 47 -23.82 -5.93 -54.89
N ALA A 48 -23.16 -5.12 -54.06
CA ALA A 48 -21.76 -4.78 -54.24
C ALA A 48 -20.86 -6.03 -54.27
N PHE A 49 -21.16 -7.05 -53.46
CA PHE A 49 -20.42 -8.32 -53.46
C PHE A 49 -20.51 -9.10 -54.77
N THR A 50 -21.61 -8.97 -55.54
CA THR A 50 -21.77 -9.67 -56.83
C THR A 50 -20.86 -9.16 -57.94
N VAL A 51 -20.23 -7.99 -57.76
CA VAL A 51 -19.38 -7.32 -58.76
C VAL A 51 -17.95 -7.08 -58.28
N LEU A 52 -17.59 -7.64 -57.12
CA LEU A 52 -16.24 -7.54 -56.54
C LEU A 52 -15.22 -8.30 -57.38
N GLU A 53 -14.05 -7.69 -57.58
CA GLU A 53 -12.82 -8.35 -57.98
C GLU A 53 -11.75 -8.21 -56.90
N ASN A 54 -10.64 -8.95 -57.05
CA ASN A 54 -9.52 -8.85 -56.11
C ASN A 54 -9.00 -7.41 -56.00
N ASP A 55 -8.55 -7.04 -54.80
CA ASP A 55 -7.99 -5.72 -54.46
C ASP A 55 -9.00 -4.55 -54.48
N ASP A 56 -10.28 -4.80 -54.76
CA ASP A 56 -11.34 -3.78 -54.79
C ASP A 56 -11.67 -3.17 -53.41
N LYS A 57 -12.30 -2.00 -53.45
CA LYS A 57 -12.75 -1.26 -52.26
C LYS A 57 -14.24 -0.95 -52.33
N ILE A 58 -14.95 -1.21 -51.23
CA ILE A 58 -16.35 -0.83 -51.03
C ILE A 58 -16.41 0.37 -50.09
N PHE A 59 -17.15 1.40 -50.49
CA PHE A 59 -17.43 2.60 -49.71
C PHE A 59 -18.90 2.60 -49.26
N ILE A 60 -19.13 2.57 -47.95
CA ILE A 60 -20.46 2.70 -47.35
C ILE A 60 -20.65 4.18 -46.97
N LEU A 61 -21.54 4.86 -47.67
CA LEU A 61 -21.70 6.33 -47.56
C LEU A 61 -22.59 6.76 -46.39
N ASP A 62 -23.52 5.92 -45.96
CA ASP A 62 -24.46 6.19 -44.88
C ASP A 62 -24.79 4.92 -44.06
N ILE A 63 -25.78 4.97 -43.16
CA ILE A 63 -26.25 3.80 -42.42
C ILE A 63 -27.24 3.02 -43.28
N LEU A 64 -26.85 1.82 -43.68
CA LEU A 64 -27.67 0.89 -44.44
C LEU A 64 -28.66 0.16 -43.52
N SER A 65 -29.89 -0.04 -43.98
CA SER A 65 -30.84 -0.93 -43.29
C SER A 65 -30.69 -2.34 -43.82
N ILE A 66 -30.50 -3.30 -42.92
CA ILE A 66 -30.37 -4.72 -43.29
C ILE A 66 -31.62 -5.27 -44.00
N GLN A 67 -32.79 -4.64 -43.86
CA GLN A 67 -34.01 -5.09 -44.56
C GLN A 67 -33.93 -4.97 -46.08
N ASN A 68 -33.09 -4.06 -46.56
CA ASN A 68 -32.96 -3.82 -47.99
C ASN A 68 -32.12 -4.90 -48.67
N GLU A 69 -31.32 -5.66 -47.89
CA GLU A 69 -30.53 -6.78 -48.41
C GLU A 69 -31.45 -7.91 -48.89
N ALA A 70 -31.15 -8.45 -50.08
CA ALA A 70 -31.84 -9.62 -50.57
C ALA A 70 -31.48 -10.81 -49.68
N SER A 71 -32.43 -11.27 -48.85
CA SER A 71 -32.28 -12.52 -48.10
C SER A 71 -31.99 -13.64 -49.08
N GLY A 72 -30.88 -14.37 -48.90
CA GLY A 72 -30.61 -15.58 -49.66
C GLY A 72 -31.81 -16.53 -49.54
N THR A 73 -32.53 -16.78 -50.62
CA THR A 73 -33.66 -17.72 -50.63
C THR A 73 -33.13 -19.15 -50.74
N GLY A 74 -32.44 -19.63 -49.70
CA GLY A 74 -32.13 -21.04 -49.53
C GLY A 74 -33.27 -21.72 -48.79
N MET A 75 -34.08 -22.51 -49.48
CA MET A 75 -34.88 -23.57 -48.84
C MET A 75 -34.12 -24.87 -49.07
N GLY A 76 -33.15 -25.21 -48.21
CA GLY A 76 -32.30 -26.39 -48.39
C GLY A 76 -31.78 -26.93 -47.07
N GLN A 77 -32.23 -28.15 -46.73
CA GLN A 77 -31.89 -28.97 -45.55
C GLN A 77 -30.69 -28.50 -44.70
N MET A 78 -30.98 -27.95 -43.51
CA MET A 78 -30.26 -27.97 -42.20
C MET A 78 -28.74 -27.66 -42.11
N GLU A 79 -27.93 -27.79 -43.14
CA GLU A 79 -26.49 -27.44 -43.13
C GLU A 79 -26.18 -26.15 -43.93
N ASP A 80 -27.06 -25.72 -44.84
CA ASP A 80 -26.88 -24.52 -45.68
C ASP A 80 -27.67 -23.26 -45.24
N ASP A 81 -28.46 -23.35 -44.17
CA ASP A 81 -29.46 -22.33 -43.76
C ASP A 81 -28.95 -21.22 -42.80
N CYS A 82 -27.67 -20.81 -42.87
CA CYS A 82 -27.11 -19.72 -42.04
C CYS A 82 -27.04 -18.37 -42.80
N LEU A 83 -28.18 -17.69 -42.85
CA LEU A 83 -28.54 -16.56 -43.73
C LEU A 83 -27.95 -15.17 -43.37
N GLY A 84 -26.62 -14.99 -43.27
CA GLY A 84 -26.01 -13.63 -43.26
C GLY A 84 -25.66 -13.12 -44.66
N ILE A 85 -25.27 -11.84 -44.83
CA ILE A 85 -24.69 -11.37 -46.10
C ILE A 85 -23.34 -12.08 -46.28
N LYS A 86 -23.31 -13.10 -47.16
CA LYS A 86 -22.14 -13.95 -47.37
C LYS A 86 -21.10 -13.22 -48.22
N PHE A 87 -19.91 -13.04 -47.67
CA PHE A 87 -18.78 -12.50 -48.43
C PHE A 87 -18.26 -13.56 -49.43
N PRO A 88 -17.93 -13.18 -50.68
CA PRO A 88 -17.43 -14.11 -51.68
C PRO A 88 -16.01 -14.57 -51.34
N SER A 89 -15.87 -15.84 -50.95
CA SER A 89 -14.61 -16.42 -50.42
C SER A 89 -13.47 -16.51 -51.44
N ASP A 90 -13.77 -16.41 -52.74
CA ASP A 90 -12.78 -16.39 -53.82
C ASP A 90 -12.09 -15.02 -53.99
N LYS A 91 -12.61 -13.97 -53.34
CA LYS A 91 -12.10 -12.60 -53.44
C LYS A 91 -11.07 -12.28 -52.35
N LYS A 92 -9.98 -11.64 -52.75
CA LYS A 92 -8.81 -11.39 -51.91
C LYS A 92 -8.49 -9.90 -51.78
N ASN A 93 -7.89 -9.52 -50.66
CA ASN A 93 -7.38 -8.17 -50.40
C ASN A 93 -8.45 -7.07 -50.48
N ILE A 94 -9.68 -7.36 -50.05
CA ILE A 94 -10.81 -6.44 -50.13
C ILE A 94 -10.82 -5.48 -48.94
N VAL A 95 -11.21 -4.23 -49.20
CA VAL A 95 -11.47 -3.23 -48.15
C VAL A 95 -12.92 -2.79 -48.18
N ILE A 96 -13.64 -2.96 -47.07
CA ILE A 96 -14.95 -2.34 -46.83
C ILE A 96 -14.72 -1.15 -45.90
N GLN A 97 -15.05 0.05 -46.33
CA GLN A 97 -14.84 1.26 -45.53
C GLN A 97 -16.04 2.20 -45.52
N GLY A 98 -16.33 2.77 -44.35
CA GLY A 98 -17.23 3.91 -44.21
C GLY A 98 -16.51 5.26 -44.18
N ILE A 99 -17.28 6.33 -44.10
CA ILE A 99 -16.78 7.68 -43.83
C ILE A 99 -16.33 7.76 -42.36
N SER A 100 -17.23 7.42 -41.45
CA SER A 100 -16.95 7.29 -40.03
C SER A 100 -17.98 6.37 -39.35
N PRO A 101 -17.66 5.79 -38.18
CA PRO A 101 -18.61 4.96 -37.44
C PRO A 101 -19.88 5.67 -37.00
N GLU A 102 -19.91 7.00 -36.98
CA GLU A 102 -21.09 7.79 -36.59
C GLU A 102 -22.08 7.95 -37.75
N THR A 103 -21.61 7.86 -38.99
CA THR A 103 -22.43 8.16 -40.18
C THR A 103 -22.57 6.99 -41.14
N SER A 104 -21.68 6.00 -41.08
CA SER A 104 -21.60 4.91 -42.05
C SER A 104 -21.69 3.57 -41.34
N GLY A 105 -22.51 2.65 -41.87
CA GLY A 105 -22.67 1.37 -41.20
C GLY A 105 -23.87 0.57 -41.63
N ILE A 106 -24.27 -0.36 -40.77
CA ILE A 106 -25.41 -1.24 -40.98
C ILE A 106 -26.23 -1.29 -39.70
N ASP A 107 -27.52 -0.97 -39.81
CA ASP A 107 -28.49 -1.16 -38.73
C ASP A 107 -29.26 -2.49 -38.87
N GLY A 108 -29.18 -3.29 -37.82
CA GLY A 108 -29.75 -4.63 -37.72
C GLY A 108 -31.15 -4.70 -37.10
N THR A 109 -31.76 -3.56 -36.72
CA THR A 109 -33.04 -3.49 -35.96
C THR A 109 -34.16 -4.35 -36.54
N SER A 110 -34.14 -4.55 -37.85
CA SER A 110 -35.26 -5.04 -38.60
C SER A 110 -35.04 -6.43 -39.21
N LEU A 111 -34.13 -7.21 -38.63
CA LEU A 111 -33.92 -8.63 -38.93
C LEU A 111 -35.21 -9.42 -38.65
N ILE A 112 -35.87 -9.86 -39.72
CA ILE A 112 -37.21 -10.45 -39.64
C ILE A 112 -37.14 -11.92 -39.15
N LEU A 113 -36.01 -12.62 -39.36
CA LEU A 113 -35.85 -14.04 -39.02
C LEU A 113 -34.39 -14.40 -38.71
N GLY A 114 -33.82 -13.91 -37.59
CA GLY A 114 -32.59 -14.44 -37.01
C GLY A 114 -31.37 -14.56 -37.93
N GLN A 115 -31.10 -13.57 -38.77
CA GLN A 115 -29.94 -13.51 -39.67
C GLN A 115 -28.79 -12.70 -39.05
N ARG A 116 -27.54 -13.14 -39.17
CA ARG A 116 -26.34 -12.33 -38.83
C ARG A 116 -26.06 -11.30 -39.91
N VAL A 117 -25.31 -10.23 -39.65
CA VAL A 117 -25.04 -9.20 -40.68
C VAL A 117 -24.06 -9.70 -41.73
N LEU A 118 -22.88 -10.16 -41.34
CA LEU A 118 -21.85 -10.68 -42.25
C LEU A 118 -21.48 -12.14 -41.92
N LEU A 119 -21.39 -12.96 -42.95
CA LEU A 119 -20.79 -14.29 -42.89
C LEU A 119 -19.49 -14.30 -43.70
N LEU A 120 -18.37 -14.49 -43.02
CA LEU A 120 -17.03 -14.47 -43.58
C LEU A 120 -16.43 -15.88 -43.50
N GLN A 121 -16.49 -16.63 -44.60
CA GLN A 121 -15.99 -18.01 -44.67
C GLN A 121 -14.73 -18.08 -45.53
N ASN A 122 -13.64 -18.61 -44.97
CA ASN A 122 -12.35 -18.80 -45.66
C ASN A 122 -11.83 -17.52 -46.36
N VAL A 123 -12.00 -16.37 -45.71
CA VAL A 123 -11.68 -15.07 -46.31
C VAL A 123 -10.18 -14.78 -46.26
N GLU A 124 -9.63 -14.20 -47.33
CA GLU A 124 -8.21 -13.88 -47.43
C GLU A 124 -7.99 -12.36 -47.55
N ASN A 125 -7.43 -11.78 -46.50
CA ASN A 125 -7.06 -10.38 -46.32
C ASN A 125 -8.24 -9.41 -46.45
N LEU A 126 -9.32 -9.63 -45.72
CA LEU A 126 -10.43 -8.68 -45.64
C LEU A 126 -10.16 -7.61 -44.58
N THR A 127 -10.29 -6.33 -44.95
CA THR A 127 -10.28 -5.20 -44.01
C THR A 127 -11.65 -4.53 -43.95
N ILE A 128 -12.20 -4.36 -42.75
CA ILE A 128 -13.44 -3.61 -42.49
C ILE A 128 -13.08 -2.40 -41.63
N LYS A 129 -13.41 -1.18 -42.04
CA LYS A 129 -13.03 0.00 -41.24
C LYS A 129 -14.02 1.15 -41.30
N ASN A 130 -13.99 2.00 -40.26
CA ASN A 130 -14.78 3.24 -40.19
C ASN A 130 -16.30 3.02 -40.34
N ILE A 131 -16.85 1.94 -39.79
CA ILE A 131 -18.28 1.66 -39.83
C ILE A 131 -18.85 1.33 -38.46
N SER A 132 -20.16 1.52 -38.29
CA SER A 132 -20.92 0.92 -37.19
C SER A 132 -21.74 -0.28 -37.63
N ILE A 133 -21.86 -1.29 -36.79
CA ILE A 133 -22.91 -2.31 -36.89
C ILE A 133 -23.73 -2.27 -35.60
N THR A 134 -25.00 -1.92 -35.71
CA THR A 134 -25.88 -1.71 -34.55
C THR A 134 -27.08 -2.65 -34.56
N ASN A 135 -27.63 -2.94 -33.38
CA ASN A 135 -28.89 -3.68 -33.21
C ASN A 135 -28.95 -5.05 -33.92
N ALA A 136 -27.81 -5.67 -34.18
CA ALA A 136 -27.75 -6.94 -34.90
C ALA A 136 -28.30 -8.09 -34.04
N LEU A 137 -29.11 -8.97 -34.64
CA LEU A 137 -29.66 -10.20 -34.05
C LEU A 137 -30.45 -10.08 -32.73
N LYS A 138 -31.33 -9.07 -32.63
CA LYS A 138 -32.27 -8.93 -31.48
C LYS A 138 -33.47 -9.91 -31.50
N ASN A 139 -33.90 -10.39 -32.66
CA ASN A 139 -35.01 -11.36 -32.82
C ASN A 139 -34.46 -12.71 -33.31
N ILE A 140 -34.65 -13.79 -32.54
CA ILE A 140 -33.87 -15.03 -32.71
C ILE A 140 -34.59 -16.06 -33.59
N ASN A 141 -33.86 -16.55 -34.59
CA ASN A 141 -34.07 -17.89 -35.17
C ASN A 141 -33.19 -18.86 -34.35
N PRO A 142 -33.75 -19.92 -33.75
CA PRO A 142 -32.99 -20.90 -32.97
C PRO A 142 -31.86 -21.61 -33.74
N MET A 143 -31.80 -21.45 -35.07
CA MET A 143 -30.77 -22.02 -35.95
C MET A 143 -29.46 -21.21 -36.03
N VAL A 144 -29.44 -19.92 -35.66
CA VAL A 144 -28.19 -19.13 -35.66
C VAL A 144 -27.49 -19.25 -34.31
N ILE A 145 -26.32 -19.90 -34.34
CA ILE A 145 -25.57 -20.24 -33.13
C ILE A 145 -24.59 -19.15 -32.69
N GLY A 146 -24.20 -18.19 -33.54
CA GLY A 146 -23.34 -17.08 -33.11
C GLY A 146 -22.97 -16.01 -34.14
N GLY A 147 -22.24 -15.01 -33.66
CA GLY A 147 -21.75 -13.87 -34.44
C GLY A 147 -22.87 -12.89 -34.79
N GLY A 148 -23.45 -12.23 -33.78
CA GLY A 148 -24.63 -11.38 -33.94
C GLY A 148 -24.52 -10.38 -35.11
N ALA A 149 -23.36 -9.73 -35.20
CA ALA A 149 -22.98 -8.91 -36.34
C ALA A 149 -22.17 -9.73 -37.36
N ILE A 150 -21.04 -10.30 -36.96
CA ILE A 150 -20.09 -10.94 -37.88
C ILE A 150 -19.73 -12.33 -37.38
N SER A 151 -19.82 -13.33 -38.26
CA SER A 151 -19.19 -14.63 -38.04
C SER A 151 -17.98 -14.79 -38.96
N VAL A 152 -16.83 -15.09 -38.37
CA VAL A 152 -15.59 -15.38 -39.09
C VAL A 152 -15.24 -16.85 -38.93
N GLU A 153 -15.30 -17.59 -40.02
CA GLU A 153 -15.15 -19.05 -40.10
C GLU A 153 -14.03 -19.38 -41.11
N GLY A 154 -12.80 -19.49 -40.63
CA GLY A 154 -11.63 -19.62 -41.49
C GLY A 154 -11.16 -18.29 -42.09
N GLY A 155 -9.85 -18.11 -42.23
CA GLY A 155 -9.24 -16.96 -42.91
C GLY A 155 -8.72 -15.85 -41.99
N ASN A 156 -8.41 -14.67 -42.54
CA ASN A 156 -7.94 -13.51 -41.77
C ASN A 156 -8.74 -12.22 -42.05
N VAL A 157 -9.13 -11.56 -40.97
CA VAL A 157 -9.95 -10.33 -41.01
C VAL A 157 -9.32 -9.28 -40.11
N THR A 158 -9.17 -8.07 -40.65
CA THR A 158 -8.79 -6.88 -39.87
C THR A 158 -9.97 -5.94 -39.77
N ILE A 159 -10.33 -5.51 -38.56
CA ILE A 159 -11.39 -4.54 -38.30
C ILE A 159 -10.78 -3.35 -37.59
N GLU A 160 -10.90 -2.16 -38.17
CA GLU A 160 -10.25 -0.95 -37.67
C GLU A 160 -11.23 0.21 -37.50
N ASN A 161 -11.23 0.86 -36.34
CA ASN A 161 -12.08 2.02 -36.06
C ASN A 161 -13.56 1.73 -36.36
N CYS A 162 -14.11 0.66 -35.78
CA CYS A 162 -15.50 0.27 -35.96
C CYS A 162 -16.26 0.21 -34.63
N ASN A 163 -17.56 0.51 -34.68
CA ASN A 163 -18.44 0.48 -33.52
C ASN A 163 -19.46 -0.66 -33.63
N PHE A 164 -19.56 -1.51 -32.61
CA PHE A 164 -20.56 -2.55 -32.47
C PHE A 164 -21.42 -2.23 -31.27
N ASP A 165 -22.71 -2.01 -31.47
CA ASP A 165 -23.59 -1.57 -30.38
C ASP A 165 -24.92 -2.30 -30.36
N ALA A 166 -25.29 -2.79 -29.18
CA ALA A 166 -26.52 -3.54 -28.94
C ALA A 166 -26.66 -4.77 -29.87
N CYS A 167 -25.56 -5.47 -30.13
CA CYS A 167 -25.52 -6.69 -30.93
C CYS A 167 -25.77 -7.94 -30.06
N GLY A 168 -26.56 -8.87 -30.59
CA GLY A 168 -26.91 -10.14 -29.96
C GLY A 168 -28.14 -10.07 -29.06
N SER A 169 -28.40 -11.19 -28.38
CA SER A 169 -29.53 -11.38 -27.47
C SER A 169 -29.21 -12.44 -26.42
N SER A 170 -30.00 -12.49 -25.34
CA SER A 170 -29.77 -13.42 -24.23
C SER A 170 -29.89 -14.90 -24.59
N THR A 171 -30.47 -15.24 -25.75
CA THR A 171 -30.59 -16.62 -26.24
C THR A 171 -29.58 -16.95 -27.33
N LEU A 172 -28.85 -15.96 -27.86
CA LEU A 172 -27.74 -16.20 -28.78
C LEU A 172 -26.64 -16.95 -28.01
N ARG A 173 -26.07 -18.00 -28.60
CA ARG A 173 -25.09 -18.83 -27.89
C ARG A 173 -23.70 -18.22 -27.89
N TYR A 174 -23.18 -17.82 -29.05
CA TYR A 174 -21.78 -17.42 -29.21
C TYR A 174 -21.64 -15.99 -29.74
N GLY A 175 -20.96 -15.10 -29.01
CA GLY A 175 -20.50 -13.82 -29.53
C GLY A 175 -21.61 -12.86 -29.94
N GLY A 176 -21.99 -11.95 -29.05
CA GLY A 176 -23.06 -10.99 -29.33
C GLY A 176 -22.78 -10.11 -30.54
N ALA A 177 -21.53 -9.72 -30.77
CA ALA A 177 -21.09 -9.03 -31.98
C ALA A 177 -20.33 -9.97 -32.92
N ILE A 178 -19.28 -10.62 -32.44
CA ILE A 178 -18.35 -11.38 -33.30
C ILE A 178 -18.17 -12.80 -32.79
N GLN A 179 -18.29 -13.77 -33.70
CA GLN A 179 -17.79 -15.12 -33.49
C GLN A 179 -16.53 -15.34 -34.32
N VAL A 180 -15.51 -15.96 -33.71
CA VAL A 180 -14.27 -16.37 -34.36
C VAL A 180 -14.14 -17.88 -34.28
N ASP A 181 -14.06 -18.54 -35.42
CA ASP A 181 -13.78 -19.97 -35.53
C ASP A 181 -12.75 -20.24 -36.63
N ASN A 182 -11.66 -20.90 -36.26
CA ASN A 182 -10.52 -21.25 -37.10
C ASN A 182 -9.95 -20.06 -37.91
N ALA A 183 -10.04 -18.86 -37.35
CA ALA A 183 -9.71 -17.62 -38.05
C ALA A 183 -8.74 -16.75 -37.25
N ILE A 184 -8.09 -15.81 -37.96
CA ILE A 184 -7.27 -14.75 -37.37
C ILE A 184 -8.03 -13.44 -37.48
N VAL A 185 -8.49 -12.90 -36.36
CA VAL A 185 -9.21 -11.62 -36.31
C VAL A 185 -8.36 -10.60 -35.57
N THR A 186 -8.07 -9.48 -36.23
CA THR A 186 -7.37 -8.33 -35.65
C THR A 186 -8.34 -7.15 -35.52
N LEU A 187 -8.50 -6.63 -34.31
CA LEU A 187 -9.34 -5.49 -33.99
C LEU A 187 -8.45 -4.32 -33.53
N LYS A 188 -8.63 -3.13 -34.11
CA LYS A 188 -7.90 -1.92 -33.70
C LYS A 188 -8.86 -0.76 -33.54
N ASN A 189 -8.76 -0.04 -32.43
CA ASN A 189 -9.59 1.16 -32.19
C ASN A 189 -11.09 0.87 -32.28
N CYS A 190 -11.53 -0.35 -31.96
CA CYS A 190 -12.94 -0.75 -32.07
C CYS A 190 -13.66 -0.58 -30.73
N SER A 191 -14.95 -0.24 -30.79
CA SER A 191 -15.82 -0.17 -29.62
C SER A 191 -16.91 -1.24 -29.68
N PHE A 192 -17.13 -1.93 -28.57
CA PHE A 192 -18.19 -2.90 -28.37
C PHE A 192 -19.02 -2.44 -27.17
N ALA A 193 -20.29 -2.12 -27.39
CA ALA A 193 -21.20 -1.65 -26.37
C ALA A 193 -22.44 -2.53 -26.30
N ARG A 194 -22.88 -2.86 -25.07
CA ARG A 194 -24.19 -3.50 -24.82
C ARG A 194 -24.39 -4.82 -25.57
N GLY A 195 -23.32 -5.57 -25.80
CA GLY A 195 -23.38 -6.88 -26.42
C GLY A 195 -24.04 -7.92 -25.53
N ASN A 196 -24.76 -8.88 -26.10
CA ASN A 196 -25.47 -9.91 -25.33
C ASN A 196 -25.37 -11.29 -26.00
N ALA A 197 -24.93 -12.31 -25.26
CA ALA A 197 -24.88 -13.70 -25.67
C ALA A 197 -24.73 -14.63 -24.46
N SER A 198 -24.87 -15.95 -24.64
CA SER A 198 -24.55 -16.91 -23.57
C SER A 198 -23.05 -16.95 -23.26
N TYR A 199 -22.22 -16.88 -24.30
CA TYR A 199 -20.77 -16.90 -24.22
C TYR A 199 -20.18 -15.73 -25.01
N GLY A 200 -19.46 -14.85 -24.32
CA GLY A 200 -18.84 -13.68 -24.93
C GLY A 200 -19.88 -12.67 -25.34
N GLY A 201 -20.28 -11.80 -24.41
CA GLY A 201 -21.32 -10.81 -24.68
C GLY A 201 -20.99 -9.93 -25.89
N ALA A 202 -19.71 -9.64 -26.13
CA ALA A 202 -19.23 -9.06 -27.38
C ALA A 202 -18.64 -10.11 -28.33
N ILE A 203 -17.64 -10.87 -27.89
CA ILE A 203 -16.85 -11.74 -28.76
C ILE A 203 -16.73 -13.13 -28.18
N TYR A 204 -16.93 -14.13 -29.03
CA TYR A 204 -16.64 -15.52 -28.71
C TYR A 204 -15.57 -16.09 -29.63
N VAL A 205 -14.58 -16.77 -29.06
CA VAL A 205 -13.48 -17.41 -29.79
C VAL A 205 -13.54 -18.92 -29.59
N ALA A 206 -13.97 -19.63 -30.64
CA ALA A 206 -14.03 -21.09 -30.65
C ALA A 206 -12.65 -21.73 -30.87
N SER A 207 -11.92 -21.22 -31.86
CA SER A 207 -10.57 -21.62 -32.24
C SER A 207 -9.88 -20.50 -33.04
N GLY A 208 -8.56 -20.56 -33.22
CA GLY A 208 -7.80 -19.53 -33.94
C GLY A 208 -7.28 -18.40 -33.04
N LYS A 209 -7.13 -17.20 -33.60
CA LYS A 209 -6.45 -16.07 -32.95
C LYS A 209 -7.31 -14.80 -32.98
N LEU A 210 -7.52 -14.21 -31.80
CA LEU A 210 -8.07 -12.88 -31.63
C LEU A 210 -6.97 -11.94 -31.15
N MET A 211 -6.79 -10.82 -31.84
CA MET A 211 -5.89 -9.73 -31.44
C MET A 211 -6.71 -8.45 -31.31
N THR A 212 -6.68 -7.80 -30.15
CA THR A 212 -7.37 -6.52 -29.92
C THR A 212 -6.37 -5.47 -29.47
N ASP A 213 -6.34 -4.32 -30.12
CA ASP A 213 -5.49 -3.20 -29.74
C ASP A 213 -6.32 -1.92 -29.62
N ASN A 214 -6.17 -1.21 -28.51
CA ASN A 214 -6.91 0.03 -28.21
C ASN A 214 -8.43 -0.12 -28.40
N CYS A 215 -9.00 -1.25 -27.97
CA CYS A 215 -10.42 -1.54 -28.09
C CYS A 215 -11.17 -1.27 -26.77
N SER A 216 -12.45 -0.95 -26.86
CA SER A 216 -13.33 -0.74 -25.71
C SER A 216 -14.44 -1.79 -25.68
N PHE A 217 -14.65 -2.43 -24.54
CA PHE A 217 -15.71 -3.40 -24.28
C PHE A 217 -16.53 -2.93 -23.08
N ALA A 218 -17.73 -2.41 -23.35
CA ALA A 218 -18.55 -1.77 -22.36
C ALA A 218 -19.93 -2.43 -22.24
N GLN A 219 -20.36 -2.68 -21.00
CA GLN A 219 -21.73 -3.08 -20.69
C GLN A 219 -22.18 -4.38 -21.39
N GLY A 220 -21.24 -5.27 -21.73
CA GLY A 220 -21.57 -6.58 -22.26
C GLY A 220 -22.18 -7.48 -21.21
N ASN A 221 -23.10 -8.36 -21.60
CA ASN A 221 -23.79 -9.29 -20.71
C ASN A 221 -23.69 -10.72 -21.25
N ALA A 222 -23.25 -11.66 -20.41
CA ALA A 222 -23.21 -13.07 -20.77
C ALA A 222 -23.26 -14.03 -19.57
N THR A 223 -23.42 -15.32 -19.82
CA THR A 223 -23.19 -16.34 -18.79
C THR A 223 -21.68 -16.52 -18.55
N LEU A 224 -20.88 -16.60 -19.62
CA LEU A 224 -19.42 -16.58 -19.52
C LEU A 224 -18.86 -15.40 -20.29
N GLY A 225 -18.01 -14.62 -19.65
CA GLY A 225 -17.27 -13.53 -20.28
C GLY A 225 -18.22 -12.45 -20.78
N GLY A 226 -18.60 -11.51 -19.92
CA GLY A 226 -19.51 -10.43 -20.32
C GLY A 226 -19.03 -9.66 -21.56
N ALA A 227 -17.71 -9.62 -21.80
CA ALA A 227 -17.12 -9.13 -23.05
C ALA A 227 -16.64 -10.28 -23.95
N ILE A 228 -15.62 -11.04 -23.51
CA ILE A 228 -14.93 -12.05 -24.33
C ILE A 228 -15.00 -13.41 -23.65
N ALA A 229 -15.34 -14.45 -24.40
CA ALA A 229 -15.28 -15.82 -23.89
C ALA A 229 -14.68 -16.80 -24.88
N THR A 230 -14.09 -17.86 -24.32
CA THR A 230 -13.76 -19.07 -25.06
C THR A 230 -14.22 -20.30 -24.27
N GLN A 231 -15.05 -21.12 -24.92
CA GLN A 231 -15.59 -22.38 -24.40
C GLN A 231 -16.28 -23.12 -25.56
N ALA A 232 -15.65 -24.08 -26.24
CA ALA A 232 -16.22 -24.67 -27.47
C ALA A 232 -16.37 -26.20 -27.50
N ASN A 233 -17.12 -26.64 -28.51
CA ASN A 233 -18.06 -27.76 -28.58
C ASN A 233 -17.41 -29.14 -28.84
N THR A 234 -18.10 -30.22 -28.45
CA THR A 234 -17.71 -31.64 -28.60
C THR A 234 -17.69 -32.17 -30.04
N ALA A 235 -17.83 -31.32 -31.08
CA ALA A 235 -18.28 -31.74 -32.40
C ALA A 235 -17.26 -31.67 -33.56
N ASN A 236 -16.03 -31.17 -33.40
CA ASN A 236 -15.10 -31.02 -34.54
C ASN A 236 -13.92 -32.00 -34.52
N THR A 237 -14.03 -33.01 -35.40
CA THR A 237 -13.03 -34.04 -35.74
C THR A 237 -11.93 -33.50 -36.66
N VAL A 238 -11.22 -32.46 -36.23
CA VAL A 238 -10.02 -31.97 -36.93
C VAL A 238 -8.75 -32.37 -36.17
N THR A 239 -7.63 -32.48 -36.86
CA THR A 239 -6.33 -32.98 -36.36
C THR A 239 -5.70 -32.06 -35.28
N PRO A 240 -4.72 -32.56 -34.49
CA PRO A 240 -4.27 -31.92 -33.24
C PRO A 240 -3.49 -30.60 -33.37
N GLU A 241 -2.86 -30.31 -34.51
CA GLU A 241 -1.91 -29.19 -34.63
C GLU A 241 -2.56 -27.83 -34.96
N GLU A 242 -3.86 -27.80 -35.31
CA GLU A 242 -4.64 -26.59 -35.64
C GLU A 242 -5.53 -26.10 -34.47
N LYS A 243 -5.36 -26.66 -33.26
CA LYS A 243 -6.30 -26.60 -32.13
C LYS A 243 -5.87 -25.72 -30.94
N GLN A 244 -5.31 -24.53 -31.20
CA GLN A 244 -5.01 -23.55 -30.14
C GLN A 244 -5.92 -22.32 -30.25
N VAL A 245 -6.43 -21.87 -29.11
CA VAL A 245 -7.09 -20.56 -28.98
C VAL A 245 -6.04 -19.57 -28.48
N SER A 246 -5.82 -18.48 -29.21
CA SER A 246 -4.95 -17.39 -28.78
C SER A 246 -5.74 -16.09 -28.69
N ILE A 247 -5.83 -15.51 -27.49
CA ILE A 247 -6.47 -14.22 -27.26
C ILE A 247 -5.39 -13.25 -26.76
N PHE A 248 -5.13 -12.22 -27.56
CA PHE A 248 -4.21 -11.15 -27.25
C PHE A 248 -4.97 -9.83 -27.15
N CYS A 249 -4.96 -9.21 -25.96
CA CYS A 249 -5.57 -7.91 -25.73
C CYS A 249 -4.50 -6.91 -25.30
N SER A 250 -4.31 -5.83 -26.07
CA SER A 250 -3.42 -4.72 -25.76
C SER A 250 -4.18 -3.41 -25.66
N ASN A 251 -3.77 -2.55 -24.72
CA ASN A 251 -4.25 -1.16 -24.59
C ASN A 251 -5.79 -1.03 -24.50
N SER A 252 -6.48 -2.08 -24.08
CA SER A 252 -7.94 -2.20 -24.19
C SER A 252 -8.65 -1.96 -22.86
N TYR A 253 -9.90 -1.51 -22.93
CA TYR A 253 -10.70 -1.13 -21.76
C TYR A 253 -11.94 -1.99 -21.63
N PHE A 254 -12.10 -2.67 -20.50
CA PHE A 254 -13.23 -3.52 -20.16
C PHE A 254 -14.00 -2.90 -19.00
N TYR A 255 -15.19 -2.38 -19.29
CA TYR A 255 -15.95 -1.57 -18.36
C TYR A 255 -17.38 -2.05 -18.17
N LYS A 256 -17.79 -2.25 -16.92
CA LYS A 256 -19.18 -2.59 -16.56
C LYS A 256 -19.74 -3.81 -17.28
N ASN A 257 -18.89 -4.75 -17.65
CA ASN A 257 -19.34 -6.01 -18.22
C ASN A 257 -19.85 -6.93 -17.11
N ASN A 258 -20.91 -7.68 -17.40
CA ASN A 258 -21.56 -8.58 -16.47
C ASN A 258 -21.52 -10.01 -17.02
N GLY A 259 -20.90 -10.91 -16.28
CA GLY A 259 -20.73 -12.31 -16.64
C GLY A 259 -21.00 -13.18 -15.43
N SER A 260 -21.82 -14.24 -15.52
CA SER A 260 -21.97 -15.16 -14.38
C SER A 260 -20.60 -15.73 -13.94
N ALA A 261 -19.71 -16.02 -14.89
CA ALA A 261 -18.28 -16.19 -14.64
C ALA A 261 -17.45 -15.31 -15.60
N GLY A 262 -16.48 -14.60 -15.04
CA GLY A 262 -15.67 -13.62 -15.75
C GLY A 262 -16.51 -12.44 -16.22
N GLY A 263 -16.60 -11.38 -15.41
CA GLY A 263 -17.41 -10.22 -15.76
C GLY A 263 -16.99 -9.62 -17.10
N ALA A 264 -15.69 -9.57 -17.38
CA ALA A 264 -15.16 -9.21 -18.70
C ALA A 264 -14.74 -10.43 -19.52
N ILE A 265 -13.78 -11.23 -19.02
CA ILE A 265 -13.19 -12.34 -19.78
C ILE A 265 -13.39 -13.66 -19.06
N ALA A 266 -13.82 -14.68 -19.80
CA ALA A 266 -13.91 -16.05 -19.30
C ALA A 266 -13.21 -17.05 -20.21
N VAL A 267 -12.36 -17.88 -19.62
CA VAL A 267 -11.77 -19.07 -20.25
C VAL A 267 -12.33 -20.30 -19.54
N SER A 268 -13.00 -21.18 -20.29
CA SER A 268 -13.57 -22.42 -19.73
C SER A 268 -13.26 -23.62 -20.63
N ASN A 269 -12.27 -24.42 -20.24
CA ASN A 269 -11.98 -25.72 -20.83
C ASN A 269 -12.68 -26.86 -20.07
N SER A 270 -14.00 -26.79 -19.91
CA SER A 270 -14.80 -27.86 -19.31
C SER A 270 -15.26 -28.90 -20.34
N THR A 271 -15.37 -28.49 -21.59
CA THR A 271 -15.79 -29.34 -22.73
C THR A 271 -14.76 -29.39 -23.86
N ASN A 272 -13.75 -28.51 -23.83
CA ASN A 272 -12.77 -28.32 -24.91
C ASN A 272 -11.39 -28.90 -24.53
N ASN A 273 -10.71 -29.55 -25.48
CA ASN A 273 -9.34 -30.04 -25.34
C ASN A 273 -8.28 -29.12 -25.97
N ASN A 274 -8.68 -27.94 -26.46
CA ASN A 274 -7.77 -26.98 -27.07
C ASN A 274 -7.02 -26.20 -25.98
N ALA A 275 -5.70 -26.05 -26.16
CA ALA A 275 -4.91 -25.18 -25.32
C ALA A 275 -5.30 -23.71 -25.56
N VAL A 276 -5.38 -22.94 -24.48
CA VAL A 276 -5.70 -21.50 -24.52
C VAL A 276 -4.47 -20.71 -24.09
N LYS A 277 -4.06 -19.77 -24.95
CA LYS A 277 -3.11 -18.70 -24.62
C LYS A 277 -3.89 -17.41 -24.44
N LEU A 278 -3.92 -16.87 -23.23
CA LEU A 278 -4.49 -15.57 -22.94
C LEU A 278 -3.36 -14.62 -22.54
N ARG A 279 -3.15 -13.57 -23.33
CA ARG A 279 -2.16 -12.55 -23.04
C ARG A 279 -2.82 -11.17 -23.06
N ILE A 280 -2.72 -10.47 -21.93
CA ILE A 280 -3.34 -9.18 -21.67
C ILE A 280 -2.21 -8.20 -21.33
N GLU A 281 -2.13 -7.11 -22.08
CA GLU A 281 -1.10 -6.09 -21.93
C GLU A 281 -1.70 -4.71 -21.84
N SER A 282 -1.27 -3.91 -20.87
CA SER A 282 -1.67 -2.49 -20.76
C SER A 282 -3.19 -2.27 -20.78
N CYS A 283 -3.96 -3.24 -20.29
CA CYS A 283 -5.42 -3.20 -20.30
C CYS A 283 -5.97 -2.74 -18.96
N THR A 284 -7.21 -2.24 -18.99
CA THR A 284 -7.95 -1.91 -17.76
C THR A 284 -9.26 -2.64 -17.65
N PHE A 285 -9.48 -3.24 -16.49
CA PHE A 285 -10.73 -3.89 -16.11
C PHE A 285 -11.35 -3.10 -14.97
N ALA A 286 -12.41 -2.35 -15.27
CA ALA A 286 -13.07 -1.47 -14.32
C ALA A 286 -14.55 -1.84 -14.14
N GLU A 287 -14.98 -1.98 -12.88
CA GLU A 287 -16.39 -2.11 -12.53
C GLU A 287 -17.12 -3.29 -13.20
N ASN A 288 -16.40 -4.36 -13.54
CA ASN A 288 -17.00 -5.59 -14.07
C ASN A 288 -17.55 -6.45 -12.94
N SER A 289 -18.61 -7.20 -13.22
CA SER A 289 -19.30 -8.03 -12.23
C SER A 289 -19.41 -9.47 -12.68
N GLY A 290 -19.08 -10.41 -11.78
CA GLY A 290 -19.16 -11.83 -12.04
C GLY A 290 -18.37 -12.68 -11.07
N ARG A 291 -18.48 -14.01 -11.13
CA ARG A 291 -17.52 -14.88 -10.44
C ARG A 291 -16.13 -14.68 -11.06
N GLY A 292 -15.12 -14.34 -10.25
CA GLY A 292 -13.84 -13.85 -10.76
C GLY A 292 -13.83 -12.38 -11.14
N GLY A 293 -14.93 -11.65 -10.92
CA GLY A 293 -15.03 -10.20 -11.08
C GLY A 293 -14.76 -9.73 -12.51
N ALA A 294 -13.50 -9.50 -12.85
CA ALA A 294 -13.09 -9.22 -14.22
C ALA A 294 -12.81 -10.51 -15.01
N ILE A 295 -12.04 -11.45 -14.46
CA ILE A 295 -11.47 -12.58 -15.21
C ILE A 295 -11.72 -13.90 -14.48
N SER A 296 -12.27 -14.88 -15.20
CA SER A 296 -12.44 -16.26 -14.70
C SER A 296 -11.71 -17.24 -15.60
N LEU A 297 -10.83 -18.06 -15.01
CA LEU A 297 -10.03 -19.07 -15.68
C LEU A 297 -10.36 -20.46 -15.14
N GLU A 298 -10.76 -21.38 -16.01
CA GLU A 298 -11.05 -22.77 -15.65
C GLU A 298 -10.50 -23.73 -16.71
N ASN A 299 -9.67 -24.68 -16.27
CA ASN A 299 -9.29 -25.84 -17.08
C ASN A 299 -9.50 -27.18 -16.36
N LYS A 300 -10.45 -27.96 -16.88
CA LYS A 300 -10.81 -29.30 -16.38
C LYS A 300 -10.41 -30.41 -17.37
N LYS A 301 -9.63 -30.09 -18.39
CA LYS A 301 -9.15 -31.01 -19.44
C LYS A 301 -7.64 -31.01 -19.51
N THR A 302 -7.06 -31.92 -20.28
CA THR A 302 -5.61 -32.22 -20.28
C THR A 302 -4.76 -31.21 -21.07
N ALA A 303 -5.38 -30.28 -21.79
CA ALA A 303 -4.64 -29.23 -22.50
C ALA A 303 -3.88 -28.34 -21.51
N ILE A 304 -2.73 -27.80 -21.91
CA ILE A 304 -1.94 -26.91 -21.06
C ILE A 304 -2.16 -25.47 -21.51
N ASN A 305 -2.80 -24.68 -20.66
CA ASN A 305 -3.03 -23.26 -20.89
C ASN A 305 -1.88 -22.40 -20.36
N ASP A 306 -1.77 -21.21 -20.95
CA ASP A 306 -0.80 -20.18 -20.56
C ASP A 306 -1.52 -18.84 -20.44
N TYR A 307 -1.43 -18.24 -19.25
CA TYR A 307 -2.13 -17.01 -18.89
C TYR A 307 -1.12 -15.94 -18.48
N GLN A 308 -1.12 -14.81 -19.17
CA GLN A 308 -0.22 -13.70 -18.89
C GLN A 308 -0.97 -12.37 -18.83
N LEU A 309 -0.84 -11.67 -17.71
CA LEU A 309 -1.34 -10.32 -17.51
C LEU A 309 -0.15 -9.40 -17.21
N ILE A 310 0.00 -8.35 -18.00
CA ILE A 310 1.16 -7.48 -17.95
C ILE A 310 0.74 -6.01 -17.96
N ASN A 311 1.34 -5.18 -17.10
CA ASN A 311 1.09 -3.73 -17.03
C ASN A 311 -0.39 -3.34 -16.96
N SER A 312 -1.24 -4.16 -16.35
CA SER A 312 -2.69 -3.98 -16.41
C SER A 312 -3.26 -3.51 -15.07
N THR A 313 -4.32 -2.70 -15.14
CA THR A 313 -5.04 -2.20 -13.96
C THR A 313 -6.37 -2.94 -13.80
N ILE A 314 -6.64 -3.48 -12.62
CA ILE A 314 -7.90 -4.17 -12.30
C ILE A 314 -8.51 -3.50 -11.07
N TYR A 315 -9.62 -2.81 -11.29
CA TYR A 315 -10.16 -1.82 -10.36
C TYR A 315 -11.66 -1.94 -10.15
N LYS A 316 -12.13 -1.90 -8.90
CA LYS A 316 -13.56 -1.83 -8.56
C LYS A 316 -14.43 -2.93 -9.19
N ASN A 317 -13.86 -4.06 -9.56
CA ASN A 317 -14.64 -5.20 -10.01
C ASN A 317 -15.27 -5.89 -8.79
N SER A 318 -16.39 -6.57 -9.00
CA SER A 318 -17.18 -7.14 -7.92
C SER A 318 -17.60 -8.57 -8.21
N SER A 319 -17.64 -9.40 -7.18
CA SER A 319 -18.17 -10.76 -7.26
C SER A 319 -19.21 -11.02 -6.18
N PRO A 320 -20.32 -11.72 -6.50
CA PRO A 320 -21.29 -12.16 -5.51
C PRO A 320 -20.81 -13.40 -4.71
N ASN A 321 -19.59 -13.90 -4.94
CA ASN A 321 -19.08 -15.05 -4.18
C ASN A 321 -17.55 -15.10 -4.11
N ASP A 322 -16.90 -15.49 -5.21
CA ASP A 322 -15.47 -15.75 -5.27
C ASP A 322 -14.77 -14.79 -6.20
N ALA A 323 -13.63 -14.26 -5.75
CA ALA A 323 -12.75 -13.36 -6.48
C ALA A 323 -13.42 -12.14 -7.10
N GLY A 324 -13.17 -10.97 -6.52
CA GLY A 324 -13.63 -9.70 -7.06
C GLY A 324 -12.84 -9.23 -8.27
N ALA A 325 -11.64 -9.75 -8.56
CA ALA A 325 -10.81 -9.30 -9.68
C ALA A 325 -10.36 -10.43 -10.62
N ILE A 326 -9.77 -11.51 -10.09
CA ILE A 326 -9.33 -12.67 -10.89
C ILE A 326 -9.59 -13.97 -10.15
N MET A 327 -10.20 -14.95 -10.83
CA MET A 327 -10.32 -16.32 -10.33
C MET A 327 -9.57 -17.31 -11.22
N LEU A 328 -8.72 -18.14 -10.60
CA LEU A 328 -8.31 -19.43 -11.16
C LEU A 328 -9.11 -20.54 -10.46
N LEU A 329 -10.10 -21.07 -11.15
CA LEU A 329 -11.03 -22.07 -10.61
C LEU A 329 -10.45 -23.49 -10.68
N ALA A 330 -9.85 -23.85 -11.82
CA ALA A 330 -9.23 -25.14 -12.06
C ALA A 330 -8.10 -25.00 -13.09
N GLY A 331 -7.16 -25.93 -13.08
CA GLY A 331 -5.95 -25.94 -13.91
C GLY A 331 -5.26 -27.30 -13.92
N GLN A 332 -4.23 -27.43 -14.76
CA GLN A 332 -3.44 -28.65 -14.95
C GLN A 332 -1.96 -28.47 -14.60
N THR A 333 -1.28 -29.56 -14.23
CA THR A 333 0.18 -29.58 -14.11
C THR A 333 0.84 -29.16 -15.42
N GLY A 334 1.76 -28.19 -15.33
CA GLY A 334 2.49 -27.64 -16.49
C GLY A 334 1.94 -26.31 -17.00
N GLU A 335 0.76 -25.89 -16.53
CA GLU A 335 0.20 -24.57 -16.84
C GLU A 335 0.89 -23.44 -16.09
N THR A 336 0.83 -22.25 -16.67
CA THR A 336 1.39 -21.01 -16.12
C THR A 336 0.32 -19.95 -15.94
N PHE A 337 0.38 -19.26 -14.80
CA PHE A 337 -0.36 -18.03 -14.52
C PHE A 337 0.62 -16.95 -14.11
N ASP A 338 0.81 -15.95 -14.98
CA ASP A 338 1.77 -14.88 -14.80
C ASP A 338 1.05 -13.55 -14.63
N LEU A 339 1.27 -12.92 -13.49
CA LEU A 339 0.93 -11.54 -13.25
C LEU A 339 2.24 -10.76 -13.17
N ILE A 340 2.45 -9.84 -14.11
CA ILE A 340 3.67 -9.07 -14.23
C ILE A 340 3.30 -7.60 -14.21
N ASN A 341 3.77 -6.91 -13.18
CA ASN A 341 3.69 -5.46 -13.09
C ASN A 341 2.25 -4.90 -13.16
N CYS A 342 1.29 -5.60 -12.56
CA CYS A 342 -0.12 -5.22 -12.54
C CYS A 342 -0.51 -4.53 -11.23
N THR A 343 -1.56 -3.71 -11.31
CA THR A 343 -2.17 -3.02 -10.16
C THR A 343 -3.59 -3.55 -9.95
N ILE A 344 -3.85 -4.20 -8.81
CA ILE A 344 -5.14 -4.79 -8.45
C ILE A 344 -5.63 -4.20 -7.14
N THR A 345 -6.65 -3.36 -7.20
CA THR A 345 -7.12 -2.60 -6.03
C THR A 345 -8.60 -2.27 -6.06
N GLU A 346 -9.19 -2.06 -4.87
CA GLU A 346 -10.60 -1.70 -4.67
C GLU A 346 -11.61 -2.72 -5.23
N ASN A 347 -11.18 -3.95 -5.53
CA ASN A 347 -12.10 -5.01 -5.95
C ASN A 347 -12.82 -5.59 -4.74
N THR A 348 -14.04 -6.09 -4.93
CA THR A 348 -14.89 -6.55 -3.84
C THR A 348 -15.47 -7.94 -4.07
N THR A 349 -15.70 -8.65 -2.98
CA THR A 349 -16.55 -9.85 -2.98
C THR A 349 -17.56 -9.80 -1.83
N THR A 350 -18.73 -10.42 -1.96
CA THR A 350 -19.69 -10.59 -0.85
C THR A 350 -19.37 -11.79 0.05
N GLY A 351 -18.35 -12.58 -0.30
CA GLY A 351 -17.80 -13.61 0.57
C GLY A 351 -17.05 -13.04 1.78
N ASN A 352 -16.39 -13.93 2.54
CA ASN A 352 -15.48 -13.54 3.63
C ASN A 352 -14.04 -13.31 3.13
N ALA A 353 -13.10 -12.90 3.99
CA ALA A 353 -11.71 -12.61 3.63
C ALA A 353 -11.00 -13.73 2.82
N GLY A 354 -11.36 -15.00 3.05
CA GLY A 354 -10.84 -16.15 2.31
C GLY A 354 -11.44 -16.33 0.92
N HIS A 355 -12.25 -15.39 0.42
CA HIS A 355 -12.81 -15.40 -0.94
C HIS A 355 -12.01 -14.59 -1.96
N GLY A 356 -10.91 -13.99 -1.53
CA GLY A 356 -9.89 -13.38 -2.38
C GLY A 356 -10.44 -12.30 -3.31
N ALA A 357 -11.06 -11.24 -2.76
CA ALA A 357 -11.56 -10.10 -3.50
C ALA A 357 -10.60 -9.58 -4.59
N GLY A 358 -9.28 -9.59 -4.34
CA GLY A 358 -8.29 -9.37 -5.39
C GLY A 358 -8.16 -10.61 -6.28
N ILE A 359 -7.42 -11.61 -5.81
CA ILE A 359 -7.20 -12.87 -6.53
C ILE A 359 -7.64 -14.04 -5.68
N ARG A 360 -8.38 -14.99 -6.27
CA ARG A 360 -8.64 -16.30 -5.67
C ARG A 360 -8.12 -17.44 -6.54
N PHE A 361 -7.20 -18.23 -5.97
CA PHE A 361 -6.83 -19.54 -6.48
C PHE A 361 -7.69 -20.59 -5.78
N TYR A 362 -8.80 -20.98 -6.42
CA TYR A 362 -9.78 -21.86 -5.80
C TYR A 362 -9.38 -23.33 -5.86
N ASN A 363 -8.77 -23.80 -6.94
CA ASN A 363 -8.31 -25.18 -7.08
C ASN A 363 -9.38 -26.25 -6.76
N ASP A 364 -10.31 -26.49 -7.70
CA ASP A 364 -11.33 -27.54 -7.57
C ASP A 364 -10.71 -28.93 -7.32
N ASP A 365 -11.34 -29.75 -6.45
CA ASP A 365 -10.83 -31.06 -6.00
C ASP A 365 -10.73 -32.08 -7.13
N SER A 366 -11.42 -31.82 -8.24
CA SER A 366 -11.38 -32.62 -9.47
C SER A 366 -10.25 -32.24 -10.42
N SER A 367 -9.29 -31.41 -10.01
CA SER A 367 -8.22 -30.87 -10.88
C SER A 367 -6.82 -30.95 -10.24
N THR A 368 -5.77 -30.83 -11.05
CA THR A 368 -4.37 -30.74 -10.56
C THR A 368 -3.91 -29.30 -10.32
N SER A 369 -4.83 -28.34 -10.30
CA SER A 369 -4.60 -26.89 -10.18
C SER A 369 -3.60 -26.40 -9.11
N GLN A 370 -3.38 -27.19 -8.04
CA GLN A 370 -2.34 -26.92 -7.05
C GLN A 370 -0.93 -26.85 -7.66
N THR A 371 -0.68 -27.58 -8.76
CA THR A 371 0.60 -27.65 -9.48
C THR A 371 0.70 -26.69 -10.68
N VAL A 372 -0.29 -25.81 -10.88
CA VAL A 372 -0.17 -24.68 -11.83
C VAL A 372 0.93 -23.76 -11.30
N LEU A 373 1.90 -23.39 -12.14
CA LEU A 373 2.95 -22.45 -11.74
C LEU A 373 2.38 -21.02 -11.73
N LYS A 374 2.36 -20.40 -10.55
CA LYS A 374 1.80 -19.06 -10.32
C LYS A 374 2.95 -18.09 -10.08
N ARG A 375 3.12 -17.11 -10.95
CA ARG A 375 4.15 -16.06 -10.86
C ARG A 375 3.50 -14.71 -10.65
N ILE A 376 3.82 -14.05 -9.55
CA ILE A 376 3.38 -12.68 -9.22
C ILE A 376 4.64 -11.82 -9.08
N LEU A 377 4.93 -11.00 -10.10
CA LEU A 377 6.19 -10.29 -10.27
C LEU A 377 5.93 -8.79 -10.39
N ASN A 378 6.58 -7.95 -9.59
CA ASN A 378 6.37 -6.50 -9.58
C ASN A 378 4.89 -6.06 -9.42
N CYS A 379 4.04 -6.81 -8.73
CA CYS A 379 2.62 -6.50 -8.66
C CYS A 379 2.21 -5.78 -7.38
N ILE A 380 1.19 -4.93 -7.49
CA ILE A 380 0.48 -4.34 -6.36
C ILE A 380 -0.87 -5.03 -6.23
N ILE A 381 -1.13 -5.66 -5.09
CA ILE A 381 -2.41 -6.28 -4.75
C ILE A 381 -2.77 -5.83 -3.33
N GLU A 382 -3.49 -4.72 -3.22
CA GLU A 382 -3.92 -4.12 -1.95
C GLU A 382 -5.26 -3.42 -2.05
N ASN A 383 -5.93 -3.23 -0.91
CA ASN A 383 -7.23 -2.57 -0.77
C ASN A 383 -8.35 -3.29 -1.51
N ASN A 384 -8.30 -4.62 -1.56
CA ASN A 384 -9.42 -5.43 -2.04
C ASN A 384 -10.19 -5.99 -0.83
N TYR A 385 -11.52 -5.94 -0.87
CA TYR A 385 -12.35 -6.13 0.31
C TYR A 385 -13.40 -7.22 0.14
N ALA A 386 -13.47 -8.09 1.14
CA ALA A 386 -14.61 -8.95 1.38
C ALA A 386 -15.68 -8.19 2.18
N THR A 387 -16.92 -8.21 1.71
CA THR A 387 -18.07 -7.54 2.29
C THR A 387 -18.98 -8.61 2.89
N ASN A 388 -18.72 -9.01 4.15
CA ASN A 388 -19.52 -10.04 4.82
C ASN A 388 -21.01 -9.64 4.85
N ASN A 389 -21.82 -10.19 3.94
CA ASN A 389 -23.22 -9.81 3.75
C ASN A 389 -23.44 -8.27 3.78
N GLY A 390 -22.53 -7.52 3.16
CA GLY A 390 -22.64 -6.06 3.01
C GLY A 390 -22.31 -5.19 4.25
N SER A 391 -21.85 -5.75 5.38
CA SER A 391 -21.72 -4.96 6.64
C SER A 391 -20.30 -4.81 7.22
N ARG A 392 -19.33 -5.65 6.83
CA ARG A 392 -17.94 -5.55 7.34
C ARG A 392 -16.93 -5.77 6.22
N ASN A 393 -16.11 -4.74 5.94
CA ASN A 393 -15.00 -4.82 4.99
C ASN A 393 -13.81 -5.52 5.66
N GLN A 394 -13.46 -6.70 5.18
CA GLN A 394 -12.23 -7.42 5.55
C GLN A 394 -11.27 -7.39 4.37
N ASN A 395 -9.97 -7.17 4.62
CA ASN A 395 -8.96 -7.24 3.56
C ASN A 395 -8.90 -8.66 2.97
N SER A 396 -8.81 -8.74 1.64
CA SER A 396 -8.97 -9.99 0.88
C SER A 396 -8.20 -9.92 -0.45
N ASP A 397 -6.91 -9.58 -0.39
CA ASP A 397 -6.12 -9.32 -1.60
C ASP A 397 -5.72 -10.59 -2.35
N LEU A 398 -5.19 -11.59 -1.63
CA LEU A 398 -4.71 -12.83 -2.23
C LEU A 398 -5.20 -14.04 -1.44
N SER A 399 -6.04 -14.88 -2.05
CA SER A 399 -6.59 -16.09 -1.42
C SER A 399 -6.23 -17.39 -2.14
N PHE A 400 -6.01 -18.45 -1.35
CA PHE A 400 -5.85 -19.83 -1.80
C PHE A 400 -6.84 -20.74 -1.06
N ARG A 401 -7.53 -21.64 -1.76
CA ARG A 401 -8.28 -22.72 -1.09
C ARG A 401 -7.35 -23.75 -0.46
N HIS A 402 -6.25 -24.04 -1.16
CA HIS A 402 -5.18 -24.94 -0.73
C HIS A 402 -3.85 -24.21 -0.88
N THR A 403 -3.07 -24.14 0.19
CA THR A 403 -1.76 -23.50 0.19
C THR A 403 -0.85 -24.19 -0.84
N PRO A 404 -0.36 -23.48 -1.87
CA PRO A 404 0.50 -24.09 -2.88
C PRO A 404 1.87 -24.42 -2.27
N GLU A 405 2.50 -25.47 -2.77
CA GLU A 405 3.91 -25.72 -2.48
C GLU A 405 4.77 -24.58 -3.02
N ALA A 406 5.89 -24.28 -2.35
CA ALA A 406 6.77 -23.18 -2.72
C ALA A 406 7.33 -23.30 -4.16
N THR A 407 7.36 -24.50 -4.74
CA THR A 407 7.80 -24.70 -6.13
C THR A 407 6.78 -24.22 -7.18
N TYR A 408 5.51 -24.04 -6.79
CA TYR A 408 4.41 -23.64 -7.68
C TYR A 408 3.89 -22.23 -7.40
N LEU A 409 4.45 -21.53 -6.42
CA LEU A 409 4.14 -20.14 -6.13
C LEU A 409 5.43 -19.33 -6.05
N ILE A 410 5.60 -18.43 -7.02
CA ILE A 410 6.72 -17.49 -7.07
C ILE A 410 6.13 -16.10 -6.91
N ILE A 411 6.50 -15.41 -5.84
CA ILE A 411 6.15 -14.00 -5.63
C ILE A 411 7.46 -13.24 -5.46
N LYS A 412 7.68 -12.20 -6.28
CA LYS A 412 8.90 -11.38 -6.26
C LYS A 412 8.58 -9.91 -6.48
N ASN A 413 9.28 -9.04 -5.75
CA ASN A 413 9.18 -7.58 -5.87
C ASN A 413 7.74 -7.05 -5.80
N SER A 414 6.87 -7.71 -5.02
CA SER A 414 5.43 -7.48 -5.00
C SER A 414 4.91 -6.97 -3.65
N PHE A 415 3.85 -6.16 -3.70
CA PHE A 415 3.15 -5.62 -2.52
C PHE A 415 1.83 -6.36 -2.37
N ILE A 416 1.68 -7.14 -1.31
CA ILE A 416 0.48 -7.93 -0.98
C ILE A 416 -0.08 -7.46 0.37
N GLY A 417 -1.19 -6.72 0.34
CA GLY A 417 -1.79 -6.09 1.53
C GLY A 417 -2.24 -7.10 2.59
N SER A 418 -2.93 -8.15 2.16
CA SER A 418 -3.40 -9.25 3.00
C SER A 418 -3.48 -10.57 2.24
N ASP A 419 -3.06 -11.65 2.88
CA ASP A 419 -3.23 -13.01 2.41
C ASP A 419 -4.64 -13.60 2.67
N GLY A 420 -5.65 -12.79 2.99
CA GLY A 420 -7.02 -13.27 3.16
C GLY A 420 -7.20 -14.36 4.23
N ASN A 421 -6.30 -14.44 5.22
CA ASN A 421 -6.22 -15.49 6.25
C ASN A 421 -5.79 -16.88 5.76
N ASN A 422 -5.08 -16.99 4.63
CA ASN A 422 -4.56 -18.30 4.18
C ASN A 422 -3.35 -18.78 5.00
N ASN A 423 -2.83 -17.94 5.92
CA ASN A 423 -1.61 -18.20 6.69
C ASN A 423 -0.41 -18.48 5.77
N ILE A 424 -0.20 -17.64 4.76
CA ILE A 424 0.99 -17.75 3.92
C ILE A 424 2.20 -17.59 4.83
N ASN A 425 3.10 -18.58 4.82
CA ASN A 425 4.30 -18.51 5.63
C ASN A 425 5.25 -17.47 5.03
N VAL A 426 5.21 -16.26 5.61
CA VAL A 426 5.95 -15.08 5.15
C VAL A 426 7.46 -15.32 5.05
N LYS A 427 8.01 -16.29 5.79
CA LYS A 427 9.43 -16.70 5.71
C LYS A 427 9.89 -16.95 4.27
N TYR A 428 9.06 -17.58 3.45
CA TYR A 428 9.44 -17.96 2.09
C TYR A 428 9.33 -16.81 1.08
N TYR A 429 8.64 -15.73 1.44
CA TYR A 429 8.29 -14.66 0.49
C TYR A 429 8.75 -13.27 0.95
N MET A 430 9.22 -13.08 2.17
CA MET A 430 9.52 -11.75 2.69
C MET A 430 10.83 -11.11 2.18
N GLU A 431 11.67 -11.80 1.42
CA GLU A 431 12.97 -11.25 1.00
C GLU A 431 12.79 -10.07 0.04
N ASP A 432 12.05 -10.28 -1.06
CA ASP A 432 11.85 -9.27 -2.10
C ASP A 432 10.46 -8.64 -2.08
N ASN A 433 9.59 -9.02 -1.14
CA ASN A 433 8.19 -8.59 -1.13
C ASN A 433 7.78 -7.91 0.17
N LEU A 434 6.64 -7.23 0.16
CA LEU A 434 6.00 -6.67 1.35
C LEU A 434 4.63 -7.34 1.51
N PHE A 435 4.43 -8.04 2.63
CA PHE A 435 3.26 -8.90 2.87
C PHE A 435 2.54 -8.55 4.16
N ASN A 436 1.20 -8.65 4.16
CA ASN A 436 0.37 -8.58 5.36
C ASN A 436 0.59 -7.30 6.17
N TYR A 437 0.60 -6.14 5.50
CA TYR A 437 1.01 -4.87 6.10
C TYR A 437 -0.11 -4.03 6.70
N PHE A 438 -1.38 -4.41 6.52
CA PHE A 438 -2.51 -3.62 7.04
C PHE A 438 -2.64 -3.54 8.56
N SER A 439 -1.93 -4.39 9.31
CA SER A 439 -1.80 -4.22 10.75
C SER A 439 -0.88 -3.06 11.14
N ALA A 440 0.11 -2.76 10.31
CA ALA A 440 1.14 -1.77 10.60
C ALA A 440 0.91 -0.44 9.88
N VAL A 441 0.40 -0.48 8.65
CA VAL A 441 0.24 0.69 7.76
C VAL A 441 -1.00 0.55 6.88
N GLU A 442 -1.63 1.68 6.53
CA GLU A 442 -2.88 1.68 5.75
C GLU A 442 -2.69 1.30 4.28
N SER A 443 -1.53 1.63 3.69
CA SER A 443 -1.19 1.33 2.29
C SER A 443 0.32 1.55 2.12
N LEU A 444 0.94 0.70 1.30
CA LEU A 444 2.33 0.88 0.85
C LEU A 444 2.41 1.34 -0.59
N ALA A 445 1.39 1.06 -1.42
CA ALA A 445 1.33 1.55 -2.79
C ALA A 445 1.07 3.05 -2.85
N GLU A 446 0.12 3.55 -2.04
CA GLU A 446 -0.40 4.92 -2.01
C GLU A 446 -0.73 5.46 -3.41
N PHE A 447 -1.99 5.36 -3.84
CA PHE A 447 -2.40 5.75 -5.20
C PHE A 447 -2.62 7.26 -5.39
N GLU A 448 -2.39 7.77 -6.60
CA GLU A 448 -2.73 9.16 -6.98
C GLU A 448 -4.23 9.29 -7.31
N GLY A 449 -4.83 10.42 -6.92
CA GLY A 449 -6.20 10.79 -7.31
C GLY A 449 -7.26 10.44 -6.26
N SER A 450 -8.06 11.45 -5.90
CA SER A 450 -9.07 11.37 -4.83
C SER A 450 -10.51 11.19 -5.34
N THR A 451 -10.71 10.94 -6.65
CA THR A 451 -12.06 10.82 -7.24
C THR A 451 -12.13 9.73 -8.30
N SER A 452 -13.29 9.06 -8.38
CA SER A 452 -13.63 8.06 -9.42
C SER A 452 -13.43 8.58 -10.84
N ASP A 453 -13.65 9.88 -11.04
CA ASP A 453 -13.70 10.50 -12.37
C ASP A 453 -12.31 10.60 -13.00
N GLN A 454 -11.28 10.87 -12.19
CA GLN A 454 -9.88 10.85 -12.65
C GLN A 454 -9.46 9.43 -13.05
N ILE A 455 -9.83 8.42 -12.26
CA ILE A 455 -9.49 7.02 -12.54
C ILE A 455 -10.23 6.53 -13.80
N GLN A 456 -11.48 6.94 -14.02
CA GLN A 456 -12.22 6.65 -15.25
C GLN A 456 -11.63 7.37 -16.47
N ALA A 457 -11.12 8.59 -16.34
CA ALA A 457 -10.50 9.32 -17.44
C ALA A 457 -9.12 8.75 -17.83
N GLU A 458 -8.28 8.46 -16.83
CA GLU A 458 -6.91 7.98 -17.04
C GLU A 458 -6.86 6.48 -17.40
N LYS A 459 -7.95 5.74 -17.14
CA LYS A 459 -8.07 4.30 -17.36
C LYS A 459 -6.89 3.52 -16.76
N CYS A 460 -6.31 3.98 -15.66
CA CYS A 460 -5.25 3.34 -14.90
C CYS A 460 -5.13 3.99 -13.53
N ILE A 461 -4.35 3.39 -12.62
CA ILE A 461 -4.15 3.90 -11.26
C ILE A 461 -2.66 4.04 -10.99
N PRO A 462 -2.10 5.26 -11.09
CA PRO A 462 -0.72 5.50 -10.71
C PRO A 462 -0.53 5.48 -9.19
N VAL A 463 0.68 5.17 -8.76
CA VAL A 463 1.13 5.36 -7.37
C VAL A 463 1.67 6.77 -7.18
N LEU A 464 1.61 7.31 -5.96
CA LEU A 464 2.23 8.59 -5.63
C LEU A 464 3.73 8.54 -5.92
N SER A 465 4.27 9.61 -6.48
CA SER A 465 5.71 9.76 -6.71
C SER A 465 6.54 9.64 -5.42
N SER A 466 5.94 9.92 -4.26
CA SER A 466 6.54 9.81 -2.93
C SER A 466 6.41 8.43 -2.29
N SER A 467 5.67 7.51 -2.90
CA SER A 467 5.50 6.15 -2.41
C SER A 467 6.75 5.31 -2.67
N LEU A 468 7.05 4.35 -1.80
CA LEU A 468 8.10 3.36 -2.06
C LEU A 468 7.86 2.60 -3.37
N ALA A 469 6.58 2.38 -3.72
CA ALA A 469 6.17 1.71 -4.95
C ALA A 469 6.78 2.33 -6.22
N SER A 470 6.95 3.65 -6.23
CA SER A 470 7.53 4.39 -7.37
C SER A 470 8.94 3.94 -7.78
N ASN A 471 9.66 3.17 -6.94
CA ASN A 471 11.03 2.74 -7.24
C ASN A 471 11.42 1.39 -6.60
N TYR A 472 10.45 0.49 -6.38
CA TYR A 472 10.68 -0.81 -5.72
C TYR A 472 10.87 -1.99 -6.70
N GLY A 473 10.28 -1.89 -7.89
CA GLY A 473 10.23 -2.98 -8.88
C GLY A 473 11.59 -3.36 -9.43
N ASN A 474 11.73 -4.60 -9.87
CA ASN A 474 12.92 -5.11 -10.57
C ASN A 474 12.66 -5.12 -12.10
N PRO A 475 13.39 -4.33 -12.90
CA PRO A 475 13.23 -4.28 -14.36
C PRO A 475 13.36 -5.61 -15.08
N GLN A 476 14.12 -6.56 -14.53
CA GLN A 476 14.37 -7.87 -15.14
C GLN A 476 13.06 -8.57 -15.53
N TRP A 477 12.05 -8.54 -14.66
CA TRP A 477 10.76 -9.21 -14.90
C TRP A 477 9.99 -8.67 -16.10
N LEU A 478 10.19 -7.40 -16.45
CA LEU A 478 9.60 -6.78 -17.65
C LEU A 478 10.45 -7.06 -18.90
N GLN A 479 11.78 -7.02 -18.75
CA GLN A 479 12.73 -7.27 -19.83
C GLN A 479 12.64 -8.72 -20.36
N GLU A 480 12.46 -9.70 -19.48
CA GLU A 480 12.29 -11.12 -19.83
C GLU A 480 11.08 -11.37 -20.72
N VAL A 481 10.05 -10.51 -20.64
CA VAL A 481 8.83 -10.60 -21.47
C VAL A 481 8.75 -9.53 -22.56
N GLY A 482 9.84 -8.80 -22.80
CA GLY A 482 9.98 -7.82 -23.90
C GLY A 482 9.24 -6.49 -23.70
N ILE A 483 8.93 -6.11 -22.46
CA ILE A 483 8.14 -4.91 -22.14
C ILE A 483 9.05 -3.76 -21.67
N THR A 484 8.95 -2.62 -22.34
CA THR A 484 9.79 -1.42 -22.08
C THR A 484 8.97 -0.16 -21.76
N THR A 485 7.65 -0.21 -21.95
CA THR A 485 6.72 0.88 -21.63
C THR A 485 5.83 0.51 -20.46
N ASP A 486 5.18 1.50 -19.87
CA ASP A 486 4.09 1.31 -18.91
C ASP A 486 2.73 1.19 -19.61
N GLN A 487 1.67 1.09 -18.81
CA GLN A 487 0.30 1.02 -19.31
C GLN A 487 -0.11 2.20 -20.21
N LYS A 488 0.46 3.38 -19.98
CA LYS A 488 0.17 4.60 -20.74
C LYS A 488 1.07 4.76 -21.97
N GLY A 489 1.91 3.76 -22.27
CA GLY A 489 2.88 3.80 -23.36
C GLY A 489 4.13 4.64 -23.06
N LYS A 490 4.33 5.09 -21.81
CA LYS A 490 5.51 5.85 -21.41
C LYS A 490 6.70 4.91 -21.22
N THR A 491 7.87 5.26 -21.77
CA THR A 491 9.10 4.50 -21.59
C THR A 491 9.48 4.38 -20.12
N ARG A 492 9.83 3.17 -19.68
CA ARG A 492 10.35 2.91 -18.35
C ARG A 492 11.86 3.13 -18.34
N PRO A 493 12.38 4.04 -17.51
CA PRO A 493 13.78 4.46 -17.58
C PRO A 493 14.75 3.44 -16.95
N PHE A 494 14.26 2.42 -16.24
CA PHE A 494 15.04 1.34 -15.58
C PHE A 494 16.30 1.82 -14.85
N THR A 495 16.19 2.95 -14.15
CA THR A 495 17.32 3.60 -13.46
C THR A 495 17.75 2.80 -12.23
N ASN A 496 19.06 2.65 -12.02
CA ASN A 496 19.63 1.93 -10.86
C ASN A 496 19.10 0.49 -10.69
N ASN A 497 18.76 -0.19 -11.80
CA ASN A 497 18.15 -1.52 -11.80
C ASN A 497 16.83 -1.57 -11.00
N ARG A 498 16.07 -0.47 -11.04
CA ARG A 498 14.75 -0.32 -10.40
C ARG A 498 13.73 0.29 -11.37
N CYS A 499 12.46 0.05 -11.10
CA CYS A 499 11.32 0.69 -11.77
C CYS A 499 10.14 0.87 -10.81
N THR A 500 9.13 1.63 -11.24
CA THR A 500 7.84 1.65 -10.52
C THR A 500 7.21 0.26 -10.57
N ILE A 501 6.81 -0.26 -9.40
CA ILE A 501 5.98 -1.45 -9.26
C ILE A 501 4.54 -1.14 -9.69
N GLY A 502 3.85 -2.09 -10.34
CA GLY A 502 2.51 -1.88 -10.87
C GLY A 502 2.47 -1.21 -12.25
N SER A 503 1.26 -0.98 -12.75
CA SER A 503 0.97 -0.78 -14.17
C SER A 503 1.53 0.51 -14.78
N VAL A 504 1.67 1.58 -13.99
CA VAL A 504 2.03 2.93 -14.45
C VAL A 504 3.39 3.35 -13.91
N GLU A 505 4.25 3.94 -14.74
CA GLU A 505 5.57 4.44 -14.34
C GLU A 505 5.51 5.92 -13.92
N VAL A 506 5.89 6.19 -12.67
CA VAL A 506 5.92 7.54 -12.11
C VAL A 506 7.35 8.01 -11.89
N VAL A 507 7.56 9.33 -11.92
CA VAL A 507 8.88 9.90 -11.62
C VAL A 507 9.06 9.87 -10.11
N SER A 508 9.79 8.87 -9.62
CA SER A 508 10.01 8.73 -8.18
C SER A 508 10.72 9.95 -7.60
N THR A 509 10.20 10.47 -6.49
CA THR A 509 10.93 11.41 -5.63
C THR A 509 11.79 10.68 -4.60
N LEU A 510 11.76 9.34 -4.60
CA LEU A 510 12.51 8.47 -3.69
C LEU A 510 13.61 7.71 -4.45
N ASN A 511 14.83 7.76 -3.94
CA ASN A 511 15.91 6.90 -4.38
C ASN A 511 16.23 5.88 -3.27
N PRO A 512 15.64 4.67 -3.27
CA PRO A 512 15.92 3.64 -2.26
C PRO A 512 17.32 3.02 -2.40
N GLY A 513 18.07 3.33 -3.48
CA GLY A 513 19.45 2.92 -3.68
C GLY A 513 20.51 4.00 -3.42
N THR A 514 20.12 5.24 -3.12
CA THR A 514 21.08 6.25 -2.66
C THR A 514 21.33 6.05 -1.17
N LYS A 515 22.60 6.13 -0.75
CA LYS A 515 22.94 6.13 0.68
C LYS A 515 22.07 7.15 1.40
N PRO A 516 21.59 6.86 2.62
CA PRO A 516 20.87 7.85 3.41
C PRO A 516 21.64 9.17 3.43
N GLU A 517 21.03 10.23 2.89
CA GLU A 517 21.60 11.57 2.90
C GLU A 517 21.11 12.32 4.14
N GLY A 518 21.83 13.36 4.55
CA GLY A 518 21.48 14.15 5.72
C GLY A 518 22.10 13.67 7.03
N THR A 519 21.79 14.37 8.11
CA THR A 519 22.34 14.11 9.45
C THR A 519 21.18 13.92 10.41
N PRO A 520 21.11 12.80 11.17
CA PRO A 520 20.06 12.63 12.15
C PRO A 520 20.18 13.73 13.21
N ILE A 521 19.04 14.28 13.63
CA ILE A 521 18.97 15.28 14.70
C ILE A 521 19.46 14.67 16.02
N TYR A 522 19.23 13.36 16.20
CA TYR A 522 19.65 12.59 17.35
C TYR A 522 20.66 11.50 16.92
N PRO A 523 21.95 11.86 16.74
CA PRO A 523 22.98 10.94 16.24
C PRO A 523 23.43 9.89 17.27
N SER A 524 23.07 10.08 18.55
CA SER A 524 23.42 9.17 19.63
C SER A 524 22.38 9.23 20.75
N TYR A 525 22.09 8.10 21.38
CA TYR A 525 21.38 8.06 22.66
C TYR A 525 22.20 8.70 23.82
N ASN A 526 23.51 8.85 23.67
CA ASN A 526 24.33 9.50 24.70
C ASN A 526 23.83 10.91 25.02
N ASN A 527 23.80 11.19 26.31
CA ASN A 527 23.32 12.42 26.95
C ASN A 527 21.82 12.69 26.81
N LEU A 528 21.01 11.68 26.46
CA LEU A 528 19.56 11.81 26.40
C LEU A 528 18.85 11.05 27.52
N VAL A 529 17.72 11.60 27.96
CA VAL A 529 16.73 10.91 28.79
C VAL A 529 15.55 10.53 27.90
N MET A 530 15.34 9.24 27.70
CA MET A 530 14.23 8.72 26.90
C MET A 530 13.31 7.86 27.75
N ALA A 531 12.02 7.85 27.43
CA ALA A 531 11.03 7.04 28.14
C ALA A 531 10.51 5.90 27.26
N GLY A 532 10.02 4.81 27.88
CA GLY A 532 9.19 3.84 27.17
C GLY A 532 7.80 4.41 26.88
N TYR A 533 7.24 4.11 25.71
CA TYR A 533 5.92 4.57 25.28
C TYR A 533 5.09 3.39 24.78
N GLN A 534 4.03 3.06 25.51
CA GLN A 534 3.19 1.88 25.26
C GLN A 534 2.12 2.15 24.20
N GLY A 535 1.36 3.24 24.38
CA GLY A 535 0.28 3.62 23.45
C GLY A 535 -0.82 2.57 23.29
N TRP A 536 -1.13 1.80 24.33
CA TRP A 536 -2.00 0.61 24.22
C TRP A 536 -3.40 0.75 24.84
N PHE A 537 -3.79 1.94 25.32
CA PHE A 537 -5.10 2.13 25.94
C PHE A 537 -6.17 2.32 24.87
N SER A 538 -7.18 1.45 24.88
CA SER A 538 -8.37 1.58 24.03
C SER A 538 -9.63 1.61 24.87
N VAL A 539 -10.63 2.34 24.38
CA VAL A 539 -11.94 2.47 25.03
C VAL A 539 -13.06 2.22 24.02
N LYS A 540 -14.23 1.82 24.52
CA LYS A 540 -15.38 1.53 23.66
C LYS A 540 -15.76 2.74 22.80
N GLY A 541 -15.87 2.51 21.49
CA GLY A 541 -16.27 3.54 20.51
C GLY A 541 -15.13 4.40 19.98
N ASP A 542 -13.88 4.10 20.35
CA ASP A 542 -12.71 4.71 19.73
C ASP A 542 -12.41 4.13 18.33
N ASP A 543 -11.42 4.71 17.66
CA ASP A 543 -10.96 4.26 16.35
C ASP A 543 -9.73 3.33 16.46
N SER A 544 -9.57 2.60 17.57
CA SER A 544 -8.44 1.65 17.72
C SER A 544 -8.61 0.38 16.87
N GLY A 545 -9.84 0.11 16.41
CA GLY A 545 -10.24 -1.17 15.81
C GLY A 545 -10.61 -2.23 16.86
N ASN A 546 -10.49 -1.92 18.15
CA ASN A 546 -10.96 -2.76 19.26
C ASN A 546 -12.39 -2.36 19.65
N ASN A 547 -13.26 -3.34 19.87
CA ASN A 547 -14.64 -3.12 20.33
C ASN A 547 -14.76 -3.22 21.88
N GLY A 548 -13.84 -2.64 22.63
CA GLY A 548 -13.84 -2.75 24.09
C GLY A 548 -12.71 -2.00 24.79
N TYR A 549 -12.54 -2.30 26.08
CA TYR A 549 -11.54 -1.70 26.95
C TYR A 549 -10.26 -2.53 26.94
N VAL A 550 -9.15 -1.93 26.50
CA VAL A 550 -7.83 -2.57 26.45
C VAL A 550 -6.88 -1.79 27.36
N HIS A 551 -6.19 -2.51 28.26
CA HIS A 551 -5.30 -1.99 29.32
C HIS A 551 -5.94 -1.02 30.35
N CYS A 552 -7.14 -0.49 30.12
CA CYS A 552 -7.85 0.34 31.10
C CYS A 552 -8.86 -0.42 31.97
N GLY A 553 -9.56 -1.41 31.40
CA GLY A 553 -10.64 -2.16 32.04
C GLY A 553 -10.29 -3.61 32.39
N ARG A 554 -11.19 -4.29 33.10
CA ARG A 554 -11.10 -5.72 33.45
C ARG A 554 -12.40 -6.43 33.10
N ASP A 555 -12.33 -7.69 32.67
CA ASP A 555 -13.50 -8.52 32.33
C ASP A 555 -14.43 -7.87 31.29
N GLY A 556 -13.85 -7.11 30.35
CA GLY A 556 -14.60 -6.38 29.32
C GLY A 556 -15.33 -5.13 29.81
N LYS A 557 -15.12 -4.72 31.06
CA LYS A 557 -15.77 -3.58 31.73
C LYS A 557 -14.75 -2.52 32.13
N PHE A 558 -15.21 -1.27 32.21
CA PHE A 558 -14.45 -0.15 32.75
C PHE A 558 -15.40 0.75 33.55
N GLU A 559 -15.68 0.29 34.76
CA GLU A 559 -16.68 0.82 35.71
C GLU A 559 -16.16 0.62 37.15
N PRO A 560 -16.75 1.25 38.19
CA PRO A 560 -16.35 1.05 39.59
C PRO A 560 -16.17 -0.44 39.95
N GLY A 561 -15.01 -0.78 40.52
CA GLY A 561 -14.59 -2.16 40.82
C GLY A 561 -13.97 -2.95 39.66
N TYR A 562 -14.04 -2.44 38.42
CA TYR A 562 -13.51 -3.07 37.20
C TYR A 562 -12.60 -2.12 36.42
N ALA A 563 -11.45 -1.75 37.00
CA ALA A 563 -10.37 -1.09 36.28
C ALA A 563 -9.07 -1.89 36.34
N GLY A 564 -8.27 -1.81 35.27
CA GLY A 564 -6.90 -2.32 35.20
C GLY A 564 -5.84 -1.26 35.45
N ILE A 565 -6.21 0.02 35.62
CA ILE A 565 -5.28 1.13 35.85
C ILE A 565 -5.15 1.47 37.33
N GLU A 566 -3.94 1.88 37.74
CA GLU A 566 -3.67 2.39 39.08
C GLU A 566 -3.88 3.90 39.14
N PHE A 567 -3.32 4.64 38.19
CA PHE A 567 -3.42 6.10 38.15
C PHE A 567 -4.57 6.56 37.23
N TRP A 568 -5.19 7.69 37.57
CA TRP A 568 -6.15 8.34 36.67
C TRP A 568 -5.48 9.48 35.87
N PRO A 569 -5.62 9.53 34.53
CA PRO A 569 -4.99 10.56 33.72
C PRO A 569 -5.60 11.94 33.96
N ASP A 570 -4.80 13.00 33.80
CA ASP A 570 -5.29 14.37 33.79
C ASP A 570 -5.95 14.66 32.43
N MET A 571 -7.28 14.62 32.42
CA MET A 571 -8.07 14.78 31.21
C MET A 571 -8.27 16.24 30.77
N THR A 572 -7.67 17.23 31.44
CA THR A 572 -7.97 18.65 31.20
C THR A 572 -7.54 19.16 29.81
N GLU A 573 -6.39 18.70 29.29
CA GLU A 573 -5.85 19.15 27.99
C GLU A 573 -6.29 18.30 26.78
N TYR A 574 -6.91 17.14 27.00
CA TYR A 574 -7.39 16.29 25.90
C TYR A 574 -8.58 16.96 25.19
N THR A 575 -8.57 16.99 23.87
CA THR A 575 -9.68 17.54 23.08
C THR A 575 -10.68 16.47 22.68
N LYS A 576 -10.20 15.26 22.39
CA LYS A 576 -11.01 14.07 22.12
C LYS A 576 -11.03 13.18 23.36
N LYS A 577 -12.22 12.87 23.86
CA LYS A 577 -12.43 12.08 25.07
C LYS A 577 -13.68 11.21 24.91
N TYR A 578 -13.72 10.09 25.61
CA TYR A 578 -14.83 9.15 25.59
C TYR A 578 -15.44 9.05 26.99
N PRO A 579 -16.77 9.15 27.14
CA PRO A 579 -17.42 8.92 28.42
C PRO A 579 -17.20 7.45 28.84
N VAL A 580 -17.01 7.22 30.13
CA VAL A 580 -16.81 5.90 30.74
C VAL A 580 -17.71 5.76 31.97
N ASP A 581 -17.93 4.57 32.49
CA ASP A 581 -18.96 4.34 33.52
C ASP A 581 -18.55 4.80 34.94
N PHE A 582 -17.53 5.67 35.03
CA PHE A 582 -17.08 6.33 36.26
C PHE A 582 -17.67 7.73 36.40
N VAL A 583 -17.87 8.16 37.64
CA VAL A 583 -18.27 9.53 38.00
C VAL A 583 -17.34 10.09 39.07
N TYR A 584 -17.23 11.41 39.10
CA TYR A 584 -16.53 12.13 40.17
C TYR A 584 -17.40 12.28 41.42
N PRO A 585 -16.81 12.64 42.58
CA PRO A 585 -17.56 12.87 43.83
C PRO A 585 -18.70 13.89 43.74
N ASP A 586 -18.65 14.80 42.77
CA ASP A 586 -19.70 15.79 42.48
C ASP A 586 -20.77 15.30 41.50
N ASN A 587 -20.79 13.99 41.20
CA ASN A 587 -21.63 13.31 40.19
C ASN A 587 -21.38 13.73 38.74
N SER A 588 -20.31 14.47 38.43
CA SER A 588 -19.95 14.75 37.04
C SER A 588 -19.40 13.51 36.33
N GLN A 589 -19.67 13.41 35.03
CA GLN A 589 -19.25 12.32 34.15
C GLN A 589 -17.72 12.27 34.01
N ALA A 590 -17.09 11.12 34.26
CA ALA A 590 -15.68 10.93 33.97
C ALA A 590 -15.44 10.57 32.49
N TYR A 591 -14.27 10.90 31.98
CA TYR A 591 -13.87 10.65 30.60
C TYR A 591 -12.49 10.01 30.55
N PHE A 592 -12.21 9.31 29.45
CA PHE A 592 -10.91 8.70 29.19
C PHE A 592 -10.45 8.96 27.75
N PHE A 593 -9.15 8.84 27.48
CA PHE A 593 -8.57 9.03 26.15
C PHE A 593 -8.41 7.69 25.43
N SER A 594 -8.23 7.72 24.11
CA SER A 594 -7.72 6.56 23.35
C SER A 594 -6.29 6.83 22.90
N SER A 595 -5.40 5.83 23.04
CA SER A 595 -4.03 5.92 22.54
C SER A 595 -3.96 5.93 21.01
N SER A 596 -4.98 5.42 20.32
CA SER A 596 -5.04 5.38 18.86
C SER A 596 -5.45 6.71 18.22
N ASP A 597 -5.92 7.67 19.01
CA ASP A 597 -6.28 9.00 18.51
C ASP A 597 -5.04 9.86 18.22
N GLU A 598 -5.04 10.55 17.07
CA GLU A 598 -3.93 11.42 16.70
C GLU A 598 -3.70 12.53 17.74
N GLU A 599 -4.77 13.14 18.24
CA GLU A 599 -4.72 14.24 19.20
C GLU A 599 -4.08 13.83 20.53
N THR A 600 -4.27 12.57 20.95
CA THR A 600 -3.61 12.00 22.15
C THR A 600 -2.11 11.96 21.96
N VAL A 601 -1.65 11.34 20.86
CA VAL A 601 -0.20 11.18 20.60
C VAL A 601 0.44 12.56 20.35
N ASP A 602 -0.22 13.45 19.63
CA ASP A 602 0.24 14.82 19.42
C ASP A 602 0.43 15.57 20.76
N LEU A 603 -0.54 15.46 21.68
CA LEU A 603 -0.47 16.07 23.01
C LEU A 603 0.70 15.50 23.84
N HIS A 604 0.90 14.19 23.80
CA HIS A 604 2.01 13.54 24.52
C HIS A 604 3.38 14.05 24.05
N PHE A 605 3.60 14.16 22.74
CA PHE A 605 4.84 14.71 22.19
C PHE A 605 4.98 16.22 22.41
N LYS A 606 3.87 16.97 22.42
CA LYS A 606 3.86 18.38 22.84
C LYS A 606 4.37 18.52 24.26
N TRP A 607 3.90 17.70 25.19
CA TRP A 607 4.43 17.67 26.55
C TRP A 607 5.92 17.33 26.55
N MET A 608 6.36 16.29 25.84
CA MET A 608 7.79 15.95 25.78
C MET A 608 8.65 17.16 25.34
N GLN A 609 8.21 17.92 24.33
CA GLN A 609 8.89 19.15 23.94
C GLN A 609 8.85 20.21 25.03
N GLN A 610 7.68 20.50 25.61
CA GLN A 610 7.50 21.54 26.63
C GLN A 610 8.39 21.28 27.84
N TYR A 611 8.48 20.04 28.30
CA TYR A 611 9.25 19.69 29.49
C TYR A 611 10.71 19.35 29.18
N GLY A 612 11.13 19.32 27.91
CA GLY A 612 12.52 19.01 27.55
C GLY A 612 12.88 17.52 27.64
N ILE A 613 11.90 16.63 27.61
CA ILE A 613 12.11 15.18 27.48
C ILE A 613 12.63 14.92 26.07
N ASP A 614 13.73 14.16 25.94
CA ASP A 614 14.45 14.05 24.67
C ASP A 614 13.71 13.20 23.64
N GLY A 615 12.98 12.17 24.08
CA GLY A 615 12.22 11.30 23.20
C GLY A 615 11.73 10.01 23.85
N VAL A 616 11.30 9.05 23.03
CA VAL A 616 10.73 7.79 23.49
C VAL A 616 11.17 6.55 22.70
N PHE A 617 11.17 5.40 23.36
CA PHE A 617 11.13 4.10 22.70
C PHE A 617 9.68 3.66 22.55
N ILE A 618 9.19 3.58 21.31
CA ILE A 618 7.83 3.14 21.01
C ILE A 618 7.81 1.61 21.05
N GLN A 619 7.07 1.05 22.00
CA GLN A 619 7.03 -0.39 22.19
C GLN A 619 6.05 -1.08 21.25
N ARG A 620 6.48 -2.24 20.73
CA ARG A 620 5.73 -3.13 19.85
C ARG A 620 5.84 -4.54 20.41
N PHE A 621 4.79 -5.02 21.08
CA PHE A 621 4.79 -6.37 21.66
C PHE A 621 4.56 -7.39 20.56
N ILE A 622 5.33 -8.47 20.57
CA ILE A 622 5.15 -9.58 19.62
C ILE A 622 3.70 -10.14 19.67
N SER A 623 3.08 -10.15 20.85
CA SER A 623 1.71 -10.65 21.05
C SER A 623 0.63 -9.79 20.39
N SER A 624 0.89 -8.49 20.17
CA SER A 624 -0.08 -7.53 19.62
C SER A 624 0.39 -6.87 18.34
N ILE A 625 1.52 -7.31 17.76
CA ILE A 625 2.16 -6.61 16.63
C ILE A 625 1.32 -6.57 15.35
N THR A 626 0.32 -7.44 15.27
CA THR A 626 -0.64 -7.52 14.18
C THR A 626 -1.92 -6.70 14.43
N SER A 627 -2.00 -5.93 15.53
CA SER A 627 -3.12 -5.04 15.82
C SER A 627 -3.03 -3.72 15.06
N GLN A 628 -4.15 -3.24 14.51
CA GLN A 628 -4.23 -1.94 13.85
C GLN A 628 -3.95 -0.77 14.82
N ALA A 629 -4.32 -0.91 16.09
CA ALA A 629 -4.16 0.14 17.10
C ALA A 629 -2.71 0.61 17.21
N ILE A 630 -1.76 -0.34 17.24
CA ILE A 630 -0.33 -0.02 17.36
C ILE A 630 0.27 0.55 16.06
N GLY A 631 -0.32 0.24 14.91
CA GLY A 631 0.03 0.82 13.61
C GLY A 631 -0.36 2.31 13.57
N LYS A 632 -1.57 2.63 14.06
CA LYS A 632 -2.06 4.01 14.21
C LYS A 632 -1.19 4.83 15.16
N VAL A 633 -0.87 4.28 16.34
CA VAL A 633 0.02 4.93 17.31
C VAL A 633 1.36 5.28 16.67
N LEU A 634 1.97 4.33 15.94
CA LEU A 634 3.24 4.58 15.25
C LEU A 634 3.11 5.69 14.18
N LYS A 635 2.05 5.64 13.35
CA LYS A 635 1.76 6.69 12.35
C LYS A 635 1.73 8.07 12.99
N HIS A 636 0.99 8.21 14.10
CA HIS A 636 0.85 9.48 14.80
C HIS A 636 2.15 9.89 15.50
N ALA A 637 2.89 8.94 16.09
CA ALA A 637 4.15 9.21 16.75
C ALA A 637 5.25 9.67 15.78
N VAL A 638 5.36 9.08 14.59
CA VAL A 638 6.29 9.54 13.53
C VAL A 638 5.99 11.00 13.14
N LYS A 639 4.69 11.32 12.97
CA LYS A 639 4.23 12.68 12.65
C LYS A 639 4.54 13.66 13.79
N ALA A 640 4.20 13.30 15.02
CA ALA A 640 4.38 14.14 16.19
C ALA A 640 5.86 14.34 16.55
N ALA A 641 6.69 13.29 16.44
CA ALA A 641 8.13 13.37 16.64
C ALA A 641 8.77 14.42 15.71
N LYS A 642 8.41 14.43 14.43
CA LYS A 642 8.86 15.45 13.46
C LYS A 642 8.36 16.86 13.84
N LYS A 643 7.06 17.00 14.16
CA LYS A 643 6.43 18.28 14.52
C LYS A 643 7.07 18.92 15.77
N TYR A 644 7.33 18.12 16.79
CA TYR A 644 7.83 18.57 18.08
C TYR A 644 9.34 18.41 18.23
N ASN A 645 10.01 17.94 17.17
CA ASN A 645 11.44 17.65 17.11
C ASN A 645 11.89 16.83 18.33
N ARG A 646 11.32 15.64 18.53
CA ARG A 646 11.65 14.71 19.63
C ARG A 646 12.18 13.40 19.06
N ALA A 647 13.15 12.79 19.74
CA ALA A 647 13.72 11.53 19.32
C ALA A 647 12.68 10.40 19.44
N PHE A 648 12.75 9.42 18.55
CA PHE A 648 12.06 8.15 18.78
C PHE A 648 12.83 6.96 18.20
N SER A 649 12.61 5.78 18.76
CA SER A 649 13.15 4.51 18.27
C SER A 649 12.10 3.42 18.43
N ILE A 650 12.12 2.41 17.57
CA ILE A 650 11.29 1.21 17.74
C ILE A 650 11.91 0.30 18.81
N MET A 651 11.08 -0.20 19.72
CA MET A 651 11.42 -1.26 20.67
C MET A 651 10.47 -2.44 20.47
N TYR A 652 11.00 -3.60 20.11
CA TYR A 652 10.23 -4.84 20.13
C TYR A 652 10.28 -5.45 21.53
N ASP A 653 9.12 -5.60 22.16
CA ASP A 653 9.02 -6.37 23.40
C ASP A 653 8.88 -7.85 23.04
N CYS A 654 9.94 -8.61 23.32
CA CYS A 654 10.06 -10.01 22.97
C CYS A 654 9.69 -10.96 24.13
N SER A 655 9.00 -10.49 25.18
CA SER A 655 8.59 -11.35 26.30
C SER A 655 7.58 -12.45 25.92
N GLY A 656 6.92 -12.32 24.77
CA GLY A 656 6.06 -13.33 24.15
C GLY A 656 6.76 -14.19 23.08
N LEU A 657 8.06 -13.98 22.83
CA LEU A 657 8.82 -14.73 21.82
C LEU A 657 8.95 -16.21 22.22
N SER A 658 8.51 -17.12 21.36
CA SER A 658 8.62 -18.56 21.62
C SER A 658 8.96 -19.39 20.39
N THR A 659 8.46 -19.01 19.22
CA THR A 659 8.62 -19.79 17.98
C THR A 659 9.50 -19.09 16.95
N GLU A 660 9.96 -19.84 15.94
CA GLU A 660 10.63 -19.26 14.77
C GLU A 660 9.69 -18.30 14.01
N ALA A 661 8.38 -18.60 13.94
CA ALA A 661 7.40 -17.73 13.28
C ALA A 661 7.34 -16.34 13.91
N ASP A 662 7.53 -16.23 15.23
CA ASP A 662 7.55 -14.96 15.94
C ASP A 662 8.75 -14.07 15.57
N ILE A 663 9.90 -14.68 15.27
CA ILE A 663 11.07 -13.95 14.71
C ILE A 663 10.67 -13.30 13.38
N TYR A 664 10.04 -14.06 12.50
CA TYR A 664 9.64 -13.55 11.19
C TYR A 664 8.53 -12.51 11.26
N LYS A 665 7.68 -12.50 12.30
CA LYS A 665 6.75 -11.39 12.57
C LYS A 665 7.49 -10.08 12.81
N VAL A 666 8.54 -10.11 13.64
CA VAL A 666 9.38 -8.93 13.94
C VAL A 666 10.10 -8.45 12.68
N LEU A 667 10.73 -9.37 11.94
CA LEU A 667 11.46 -9.03 10.72
C LEU A 667 10.55 -8.42 9.65
N ASN A 668 9.34 -8.97 9.48
CA ASN A 668 8.35 -8.45 8.53
C ASN A 668 7.80 -7.09 8.97
N ASP A 669 7.43 -6.93 10.25
CA ASP A 669 6.95 -5.66 10.79
C ASP A 669 7.97 -4.53 10.58
N TRP A 670 9.24 -4.75 10.94
CA TRP A 670 10.30 -3.78 10.72
C TRP A 670 10.42 -3.40 9.23
N LYS A 671 10.43 -4.40 8.35
CA LYS A 671 10.53 -4.19 6.91
C LYS A 671 9.40 -3.28 6.41
N ILE A 672 8.17 -3.52 6.87
CA ILE A 672 6.97 -2.76 6.49
C ILE A 672 7.02 -1.32 7.02
N ILE A 673 7.28 -1.13 8.31
CA ILE A 673 7.26 0.21 8.90
C ILE A 673 8.43 1.06 8.40
N ASN A 674 9.60 0.44 8.17
CA ASN A 674 10.73 1.14 7.59
C ASN A 674 10.49 1.48 6.12
N ALA A 675 9.88 0.58 5.35
CA ALA A 675 9.43 0.86 3.98
C ALA A 675 8.49 2.07 3.90
N LYS A 676 7.52 2.16 4.82
CA LYS A 676 6.54 3.25 4.88
C LYS A 676 7.13 4.58 5.37
N TYR A 677 7.79 4.56 6.53
CA TYR A 677 8.17 5.77 7.25
C TYR A 677 9.63 6.18 7.03
N ARG A 678 10.42 5.32 6.37
CA ARG A 678 11.83 5.56 6.07
C ARG A 678 12.62 5.88 7.34
N LEU A 679 12.40 5.09 8.39
CA LEU A 679 12.93 5.30 9.73
C LEU A 679 14.47 5.36 9.73
N SER A 680 15.11 4.55 8.88
CA SER A 680 16.57 4.51 8.74
C SER A 680 17.18 5.63 7.86
N ASP A 681 16.36 6.49 7.24
CA ASP A 681 16.81 7.54 6.33
C ASP A 681 16.68 8.93 6.98
N PRO A 682 17.78 9.56 7.44
CA PRO A 682 17.74 10.85 8.13
C PRO A 682 17.21 12.00 7.27
N SER A 683 17.26 11.91 5.94
CA SER A 683 16.67 12.94 5.06
C SER A 683 15.14 12.96 5.14
N VAL A 684 14.52 11.81 5.42
CA VAL A 684 13.06 11.64 5.50
C VAL A 684 12.58 11.60 6.95
N CYS A 685 13.31 10.91 7.83
CA CYS A 685 12.98 10.72 9.23
C CYS A 685 14.12 11.19 10.17
N PRO A 686 14.45 12.49 10.19
CA PRO A 686 15.61 13.03 10.92
C PRO A 686 15.54 12.86 12.44
N THR A 687 14.35 12.61 12.98
CA THR A 687 14.11 12.42 14.42
C THR A 687 14.22 10.96 14.87
N TYR A 688 14.43 10.01 13.95
CA TYR A 688 14.68 8.62 14.34
C TYR A 688 16.06 8.53 15.01
N LEU A 689 16.11 7.89 16.18
CA LEU A 689 17.32 7.81 16.98
C LEU A 689 18.39 7.01 16.25
N HIS A 690 19.60 7.56 16.25
CA HIS A 690 20.80 6.86 15.81
C HIS A 690 21.73 6.65 17.00
N HIS A 691 22.65 5.70 16.88
CA HIS A 691 23.78 5.51 17.76
C HIS A 691 24.93 4.89 16.97
N ASN A 692 26.18 5.22 17.30
CA ASN A 692 27.36 4.72 16.58
C ASN A 692 27.26 4.85 15.04
N GLY A 693 26.60 5.91 14.56
CA GLY A 693 26.40 6.19 13.12
C GLY A 693 25.33 5.32 12.44
N LYS A 694 24.56 4.53 13.17
CA LYS A 694 23.53 3.62 12.65
C LYS A 694 22.15 3.91 13.27
N PRO A 695 21.03 3.61 12.57
CA PRO A 695 19.70 3.70 13.16
C PRO A 695 19.57 2.72 14.35
N MET A 696 18.94 3.17 15.43
CA MET A 696 18.75 2.38 16.65
C MET A 696 17.52 1.47 16.53
N ILE A 697 17.64 0.22 16.99
CA ILE A 697 16.52 -0.69 17.21
C ILE A 697 16.69 -1.32 18.60
N ALA A 698 15.63 -1.31 19.40
CA ALA A 698 15.64 -1.95 20.71
C ALA A 698 14.92 -3.31 20.67
N LEU A 699 15.48 -4.32 21.34
CA LEU A 699 14.88 -5.63 21.55
C LEU A 699 14.87 -5.91 23.05
N TRP A 700 13.69 -6.01 23.66
CA TRP A 700 13.54 -6.20 25.10
C TRP A 700 13.13 -7.63 25.45
N GLY A 701 13.58 -8.11 26.62
CA GLY A 701 13.19 -9.40 27.19
C GLY A 701 14.25 -10.49 27.08
N ILE A 702 15.47 -10.17 26.62
CA ILE A 702 16.54 -11.17 26.51
C ILE A 702 17.00 -11.64 27.90
N GLY A 703 17.10 -12.96 28.08
CA GLY A 703 17.66 -13.53 29.31
C GLY A 703 16.75 -13.45 30.54
N LEU A 704 15.42 -13.38 30.35
CA LEU A 704 14.43 -13.51 31.42
C LEU A 704 14.20 -14.98 31.77
N GLN A 705 14.24 -15.31 33.07
CA GLN A 705 13.91 -16.63 33.57
C GLN A 705 12.43 -16.97 33.35
N GLY A 706 12.13 -18.23 33.02
CA GLY A 706 10.74 -18.73 32.87
C GLY A 706 10.04 -18.27 31.58
N LYS A 707 10.77 -17.64 30.66
CA LYS A 707 10.30 -17.28 29.31
C LYS A 707 10.81 -18.28 28.27
N GLY A 708 10.10 -18.42 27.16
CA GLY A 708 10.45 -19.34 26.06
C GLY A 708 11.55 -18.84 25.12
N SER A 709 11.92 -17.56 25.21
CA SER A 709 12.90 -16.92 24.34
C SER A 709 14.34 -17.28 24.70
N THR A 710 15.22 -17.45 23.71
CA THR A 710 16.65 -17.75 23.90
C THR A 710 17.55 -16.64 23.36
N PRO A 711 18.77 -16.44 23.90
CA PRO A 711 19.74 -15.48 23.35
C PRO A 711 20.02 -15.68 21.85
N ALA A 712 20.05 -16.93 21.38
CA ALA A 712 20.24 -17.26 19.96
C ALA A 712 19.13 -16.68 19.06
N GLN A 713 17.87 -16.68 19.50
CA GLN A 713 16.78 -16.08 18.73
C GLN A 713 16.94 -14.56 18.58
N PHE A 714 17.43 -13.86 19.61
CA PHE A 714 17.77 -12.44 19.52
C PHE A 714 18.91 -12.19 18.54
N LYS A 715 19.95 -13.02 18.55
CA LYS A 715 21.03 -12.94 17.56
C LYS A 715 20.50 -13.14 16.14
N THR A 716 19.62 -14.12 15.92
CA THR A 716 18.96 -14.36 14.64
C THR A 716 18.15 -13.15 14.17
N MET A 717 17.41 -12.48 15.06
CA MET A 717 16.71 -11.23 14.73
C MET A 717 17.70 -10.14 14.29
N MET A 718 18.75 -9.88 15.08
CA MET A 718 19.76 -8.85 14.76
C MET A 718 20.50 -9.12 13.44
N ASP A 719 20.73 -10.38 13.10
CA ASP A 719 21.43 -10.77 11.87
C ASP A 719 20.57 -10.67 10.60
N ASN A 720 19.24 -10.68 10.75
CA ASN A 720 18.30 -10.75 9.63
C ASN A 720 17.42 -9.52 9.46
N LEU A 721 17.47 -8.53 10.36
CA LEU A 721 16.87 -7.23 10.13
C LEU A 721 17.50 -6.57 8.89
N GLN A 722 16.64 -6.09 7.99
CA GLN A 722 17.01 -5.51 6.71
C GLN A 722 16.74 -4.01 6.68
N ASP A 723 17.63 -3.27 6.04
CA ASP A 723 17.40 -1.87 5.68
C ASP A 723 16.68 -1.76 4.32
N LEU A 724 16.38 -0.55 3.87
CA LEU A 724 15.64 -0.25 2.64
C LEU A 724 16.30 -0.81 1.37
N ASP A 725 17.62 -0.92 1.36
CA ASP A 725 18.39 -1.52 0.25
C ASP A 725 18.52 -3.05 0.35
N GLY A 726 17.87 -3.67 1.35
CA GLY A 726 17.94 -5.10 1.63
C GLY A 726 19.19 -5.53 2.40
N ALA A 727 20.12 -4.61 2.69
CA ALA A 727 21.34 -4.95 3.41
C ALA A 727 21.02 -5.36 4.86
N LYS A 728 21.66 -6.44 5.31
CA LYS A 728 21.58 -6.94 6.69
C LYS A 728 22.63 -6.26 7.57
N GLN A 729 22.41 -6.25 8.89
CA GLN A 729 23.38 -5.81 9.92
C GLN A 729 23.80 -4.32 9.87
N LYS A 730 22.87 -3.42 9.53
CA LYS A 730 23.10 -1.96 9.47
C LYS A 730 22.63 -1.16 10.69
N PHE A 731 22.16 -1.83 11.74
CA PHE A 731 21.56 -1.16 12.89
C PHE A 731 22.49 -1.13 14.09
N SER A 732 22.23 -0.19 14.99
CA SER A 732 22.72 -0.27 16.37
C SER A 732 21.62 -0.84 17.25
N TYR A 733 22.00 -1.69 18.20
CA TYR A 733 21.05 -2.46 18.99
C TYR A 733 21.09 -2.10 20.47
N LEU A 734 19.92 -1.81 21.03
CA LEU A 734 19.71 -1.78 22.48
C LEU A 734 19.05 -3.09 22.91
N LEU A 735 19.72 -3.87 23.76
CA LEU A 735 19.16 -5.10 24.32
C LEU A 735 18.66 -4.85 25.74
N GLY A 736 17.34 -4.98 25.92
CA GLY A 736 16.68 -4.91 27.22
C GLY A 736 16.74 -6.27 27.91
N SER A 737 17.50 -6.39 28.99
CA SER A 737 17.77 -7.67 29.66
C SER A 737 17.09 -7.81 31.03
N SER A 738 17.18 -9.00 31.62
CA SER A 738 16.96 -9.21 33.05
C SER A 738 17.88 -8.32 33.91
N TYR A 739 17.47 -8.05 35.16
CA TYR A 739 18.20 -7.12 36.02
C TYR A 739 19.60 -7.64 36.41
N GLN A 740 19.68 -8.94 36.72
CA GLN A 740 20.91 -9.60 37.18
C GLN A 740 21.62 -10.39 36.06
N TRP A 741 21.46 -9.97 34.81
CA TRP A 741 21.93 -10.63 33.59
C TRP A 741 23.41 -11.08 33.63
N ARG A 742 24.29 -10.35 34.33
CA ARG A 742 25.73 -10.65 34.40
C ARG A 742 26.08 -11.69 35.45
N THR A 743 25.47 -11.63 36.63
CA THR A 743 25.85 -12.47 37.78
C THR A 743 25.02 -13.74 37.90
N GLY A 744 23.87 -13.80 37.22
CA GLY A 744 22.89 -14.85 37.41
C GLY A 744 22.07 -14.66 38.70
N GLY A 745 20.92 -15.35 38.78
CA GLY A 745 19.98 -15.27 39.90
C GLY A 745 18.81 -14.30 39.68
N GLY A 746 17.86 -14.30 40.61
CA GLY A 746 16.69 -13.41 40.56
C GLY A 746 15.78 -13.71 39.37
N ASP A 747 15.70 -12.78 38.43
CA ASP A 747 14.95 -12.88 37.18
C ASP A 747 15.83 -13.25 35.96
N ALA A 748 17.13 -13.45 36.18
CA ALA A 748 18.08 -13.75 35.13
C ALA A 748 18.09 -15.23 34.75
N TYR A 749 18.29 -15.47 33.46
CA TYR A 749 18.46 -16.79 32.88
C TYR A 749 19.61 -17.58 33.57
N PRO A 750 19.43 -18.89 33.86
CA PRO A 750 20.42 -19.65 34.63
C PRO A 750 21.81 -19.77 33.99
N ASP A 751 21.87 -19.91 32.66
CA ASP A 751 23.14 -19.99 31.91
C ASP A 751 23.49 -18.62 31.32
N THR A 752 24.15 -17.80 32.12
CA THR A 752 24.48 -16.43 31.71
C THR A 752 25.56 -16.37 30.65
N LYS A 753 26.27 -17.46 30.33
CA LYS A 753 27.38 -17.43 29.37
C LYS A 753 26.89 -17.07 27.97
N ASP A 754 25.91 -17.82 27.47
CA ASP A 754 25.34 -17.58 26.13
C ASP A 754 24.64 -16.23 26.05
N LEU A 755 23.96 -15.83 27.13
CA LEU A 755 23.34 -14.51 27.25
C LEU A 755 24.39 -13.40 27.14
N VAL A 756 25.47 -13.48 27.90
CA VAL A 756 26.54 -12.47 27.91
C VAL A 756 27.24 -12.39 26.56
N GLU A 757 27.47 -13.50 25.87
CA GLU A 757 28.06 -13.49 24.52
C GLU A 757 27.18 -12.74 23.52
N VAL A 758 25.86 -12.91 23.56
CA VAL A 758 24.94 -12.12 22.72
C VAL A 758 24.92 -10.65 23.16
N LEU A 759 24.89 -10.36 24.46
CA LEU A 759 24.89 -8.99 24.99
C LEU A 759 26.16 -8.19 24.62
N LYS A 760 27.32 -8.85 24.46
CA LYS A 760 28.55 -8.21 23.96
C LYS A 760 28.43 -7.71 22.51
N THR A 761 27.48 -8.24 21.74
CA THR A 761 27.24 -7.81 20.35
C THR A 761 26.30 -6.60 20.26
N ALA A 762 25.69 -6.19 21.37
CA ALA A 762 24.84 -5.02 21.43
C ALA A 762 25.66 -3.73 21.50
N ASP A 763 25.06 -2.63 21.04
CA ASP A 763 25.62 -1.30 21.26
C ASP A 763 25.27 -0.78 22.66
N ILE A 764 24.10 -1.16 23.19
CA ILE A 764 23.58 -0.69 24.49
C ILE A 764 22.87 -1.84 25.21
N ILE A 765 23.09 -1.96 26.52
CA ILE A 765 22.34 -2.85 27.42
C ILE A 765 21.46 -1.99 28.34
N SER A 766 20.20 -2.40 28.52
CA SER A 766 19.22 -1.71 29.37
C SER A 766 18.48 -2.69 30.29
N PRO A 767 19.02 -3.01 31.47
CA PRO A 767 18.42 -4.02 32.35
C PRO A 767 17.17 -3.48 33.07
N TRP A 768 16.08 -4.26 33.07
CA TRP A 768 14.80 -3.86 33.65
C TRP A 768 14.84 -3.81 35.18
N SER A 769 14.53 -2.66 35.77
CA SER A 769 14.68 -2.42 37.22
C SER A 769 13.36 -2.38 38.00
N VAL A 770 12.22 -2.20 37.34
CA VAL A 770 10.90 -2.09 38.00
C VAL A 770 10.61 -3.37 38.78
N GLY A 771 10.23 -3.22 40.05
CA GLY A 771 9.95 -4.33 40.97
C GLY A 771 11.18 -5.09 41.47
N ARG A 772 12.42 -4.65 41.20
CA ARG A 772 13.66 -5.31 41.67
C ARG A 772 14.22 -4.76 42.99
N TYR A 773 13.66 -3.62 43.40
CA TYR A 773 13.82 -2.96 44.68
C TYR A 773 12.53 -2.16 44.94
N ASN A 774 12.20 -1.92 46.20
CA ASN A 774 10.94 -1.27 46.61
C ASN A 774 11.12 -0.02 47.48
N SER A 775 12.35 0.45 47.64
CA SER A 775 12.68 1.61 48.47
C SER A 775 14.01 2.22 48.04
N ILE A 776 14.28 3.46 48.48
CA ILE A 776 15.58 4.10 48.27
C ILE A 776 16.71 3.26 48.87
N ALA A 777 16.53 2.72 50.08
CA ALA A 777 17.54 1.86 50.72
C ALA A 777 17.81 0.59 49.89
N GLY A 778 16.75 -0.06 49.40
CA GLY A 778 16.87 -1.21 48.49
C GLY A 778 17.59 -0.85 47.19
N PHE A 779 17.30 0.31 46.59
CA PHE A 779 18.00 0.81 45.41
C PHE A 779 19.49 1.04 45.69
N MET A 780 19.85 1.68 46.81
CA MET A 780 21.25 1.92 47.17
C MET A 780 22.06 0.63 47.33
N ASP A 781 21.47 -0.44 47.86
CA ASP A 781 22.10 -1.77 47.88
C ASP A 781 22.39 -2.30 46.47
N ARG A 782 21.48 -2.06 45.52
CA ARG A 782 21.68 -2.44 44.11
C ARG A 782 22.71 -1.56 43.39
N VAL A 783 22.86 -0.29 43.78
CA VAL A 783 23.86 0.61 43.20
C VAL A 783 25.26 0.03 43.35
N GLU A 784 25.60 -0.43 44.56
CA GLU A 784 26.92 -1.00 44.85
C GLU A 784 27.10 -2.39 44.23
N LYS A 785 26.07 -3.24 44.28
CA LYS A 785 26.16 -4.63 43.81
C LYS A 785 26.16 -4.76 42.29
N PHE A 786 25.31 -3.98 41.60
CA PHE A 786 25.00 -4.17 40.19
C PHE A 786 25.29 -2.92 39.36
N LEU A 787 24.71 -1.76 39.68
CA LEU A 787 24.76 -0.59 38.78
C LEU A 787 26.19 -0.16 38.42
N LYS A 788 27.05 0.04 39.44
CA LYS A 788 28.44 0.48 39.21
C LYS A 788 29.27 -0.59 38.50
N THR A 789 29.09 -1.85 38.90
CA THR A 789 29.87 -2.98 38.36
C THR A 789 29.46 -3.34 36.94
N ASP A 790 28.18 -3.21 36.60
CA ASP A 790 27.64 -3.43 35.27
C ASP A 790 28.04 -2.30 34.30
N ILE A 791 27.99 -1.03 34.73
CA ILE A 791 28.50 0.09 33.93
C ILE A 791 30.00 -0.09 33.64
N LEU A 792 30.79 -0.49 34.64
CA LEU A 792 32.21 -0.78 34.46
C LEU A 792 32.42 -1.93 33.47
N TRP A 793 31.67 -3.02 33.61
CA TRP A 793 31.74 -4.15 32.69
C TRP A 793 31.41 -3.72 31.25
N CYS A 794 30.34 -2.94 31.06
CA CYS A 794 29.92 -2.47 29.74
C CYS A 794 31.02 -1.61 29.12
N ARG A 795 31.62 -0.70 29.90
CA ARG A 795 32.77 0.10 29.46
C ARG A 795 33.97 -0.75 29.03
N MET A 796 34.29 -1.81 29.77
CA MET A 796 35.38 -2.73 29.44
C MET A 796 35.12 -3.56 28.17
N ASN A 797 33.86 -3.71 27.77
CA ASN A 797 33.46 -4.46 26.57
C ASN A 797 33.00 -3.55 25.41
N ASN A 798 33.21 -2.23 25.51
CA ASN A 798 32.76 -1.23 24.53
C ASN A 798 31.23 -1.24 24.27
N VAL A 799 30.45 -1.56 25.30
CA VAL A 799 28.99 -1.54 25.27
C VAL A 799 28.47 -0.35 26.09
N GLY A 800 27.43 0.31 25.62
CA GLY A 800 26.69 1.34 26.34
C GLY A 800 25.81 0.74 27.44
N TYR A 801 25.51 1.51 28.48
CA TYR A 801 24.59 1.08 29.55
C TYR A 801 23.57 2.17 29.81
N ALA A 802 22.29 1.83 29.64
CA ALA A 802 21.15 2.70 29.90
C ALA A 802 20.36 2.15 31.11
N PRO A 803 20.58 2.63 32.33
CA PRO A 803 19.81 2.19 33.48
C PRO A 803 18.34 2.59 33.32
N VAL A 804 17.46 1.67 33.71
CA VAL A 804 16.02 1.91 33.84
C VAL A 804 15.75 2.59 35.19
N VAL A 805 15.06 3.73 35.16
CA VAL A 805 14.59 4.46 36.35
C VAL A 805 13.07 4.62 36.27
N PHE A 806 12.38 4.68 37.42
CA PHE A 806 10.91 4.77 37.45
C PHE A 806 10.40 5.63 38.62
N PRO A 807 9.25 6.31 38.47
CA PRO A 807 8.75 7.24 39.48
C PRO A 807 8.19 6.56 40.73
N GLY A 808 7.68 5.34 40.57
CA GLY A 808 7.05 4.50 41.59
C GLY A 808 6.38 3.31 40.91
N PHE A 809 5.69 2.46 41.67
CA PHE A 809 5.03 1.26 41.14
C PHE A 809 3.83 0.87 42.00
N SER A 810 2.76 0.47 41.34
CA SER A 810 1.59 -0.17 41.94
C SER A 810 0.91 -1.06 40.88
N TRP A 811 0.06 -1.99 41.31
CA TRP A 811 -0.60 -2.95 40.40
C TRP A 811 -1.79 -3.64 41.10
N ARG A 812 -2.34 -3.01 42.13
CA ARG A 812 -3.40 -3.62 42.94
C ARG A 812 -4.69 -3.77 42.14
N ASN A 813 -5.07 -2.75 41.37
CA ASN A 813 -6.21 -2.79 40.45
C ASN A 813 -5.93 -3.77 39.30
N LEU A 814 -4.76 -3.67 38.66
CA LEU A 814 -4.37 -4.54 37.54
C LEU A 814 -4.42 -6.03 37.92
N LYS A 815 -3.93 -6.39 39.12
CA LYS A 815 -3.90 -7.77 39.63
C LYS A 815 -5.16 -8.17 40.41
N ASN A 816 -6.13 -7.27 40.56
CA ASN A 816 -7.35 -7.49 41.34
C ASN A 816 -7.07 -8.00 42.77
N LEU A 817 -6.14 -7.38 43.48
CA LEU A 817 -5.73 -7.84 44.80
C LEU A 817 -6.68 -7.33 45.88
N THR A 818 -7.10 -8.23 46.77
CA THR A 818 -7.84 -7.87 47.99
C THR A 818 -6.94 -7.22 49.04
N ALA A 819 -5.64 -7.53 49.02
CA ALA A 819 -4.64 -6.87 49.84
C ALA A 819 -4.41 -5.43 49.38
N ASP A 820 -4.24 -4.52 50.34
CA ASP A 820 -3.89 -3.12 50.08
C ASP A 820 -2.43 -3.02 49.59
N LYS A 821 -2.25 -3.07 48.27
CA LYS A 821 -0.98 -2.99 47.55
C LYS A 821 -0.84 -1.72 46.70
N TYR A 822 -1.58 -0.68 47.08
CA TYR A 822 -1.37 0.65 46.52
C TYR A 822 0.01 1.19 46.93
N ASP A 823 0.67 1.94 46.05
CA ASP A 823 2.01 2.50 46.30
C ASP A 823 3.03 1.46 46.82
N GLU A 824 3.03 0.23 46.28
CA GLU A 824 3.99 -0.82 46.64
C GLU A 824 5.45 -0.33 46.49
N ILE A 825 5.66 0.62 45.58
CA ILE A 825 6.83 1.50 45.56
C ILE A 825 6.35 2.96 45.50
N PRO A 826 6.35 3.70 46.61
CA PRO A 826 5.79 5.05 46.65
C PRO A 826 6.67 6.04 45.87
N ARG A 827 6.04 7.03 45.24
CA ARG A 827 6.77 8.03 44.44
C ARG A 827 7.58 9.04 45.26
N LEU A 828 7.30 9.14 46.57
CA LEU A 828 7.97 10.02 47.53
C LEU A 828 8.13 11.47 47.02
N LYS A 829 7.07 12.03 46.44
CA LYS A 829 7.08 13.39 45.85
C LYS A 829 8.27 13.63 44.91
N GLY A 830 8.70 12.60 44.19
CA GLY A 830 9.81 12.65 43.22
C GLY A 830 11.20 12.31 43.78
N ASP A 831 11.37 12.16 45.09
CA ASP A 831 12.67 11.85 45.68
C ASP A 831 13.17 10.46 45.25
N PHE A 832 12.26 9.51 45.09
CA PHE A 832 12.58 8.17 44.62
C PHE A 832 13.13 8.18 43.18
N LEU A 833 12.46 8.89 42.26
CA LEU A 833 12.91 9.04 40.87
C LEU A 833 14.25 9.77 40.79
N TRP A 834 14.36 10.93 41.46
CA TRP A 834 15.56 11.76 41.38
C TRP A 834 16.77 11.03 41.95
N ARG A 835 16.59 10.25 43.03
CA ARG A 835 17.70 9.48 43.60
C ARG A 835 18.23 8.45 42.62
N GLN A 836 17.36 7.76 41.87
CA GLN A 836 17.79 6.82 40.84
C GLN A 836 18.62 7.51 39.75
N ILE A 837 18.14 8.65 39.26
CA ILE A 837 18.82 9.46 38.24
C ILE A 837 20.20 9.93 38.73
N ALA A 838 20.27 10.47 39.95
CA ALA A 838 21.50 10.97 40.52
C ALA A 838 22.57 9.88 40.67
N GLU A 839 22.20 8.72 41.23
CA GLU A 839 23.15 7.62 41.41
C GLU A 839 23.56 6.96 40.09
N ALA A 840 22.64 6.87 39.12
CA ALA A 840 22.97 6.44 37.77
C ALA A 840 24.03 7.35 37.11
N LYS A 841 23.82 8.67 37.15
CA LYS A 841 24.78 9.62 36.60
C LYS A 841 26.12 9.56 37.32
N LYS A 842 26.15 9.49 38.66
CA LYS A 842 27.38 9.33 39.45
C LYS A 842 28.13 8.03 39.12
N ALA A 843 27.41 6.94 38.89
CA ALA A 843 27.99 5.66 38.47
C ALA A 843 28.57 5.73 37.05
N GLY A 844 28.31 6.81 36.31
CA GLY A 844 28.86 7.08 34.98
C GLY A 844 27.91 6.76 33.84
N ALA A 845 26.61 6.62 34.10
CA ALA A 845 25.61 6.47 33.05
C ALA A 845 25.58 7.71 32.15
N LYS A 846 25.57 7.48 30.84
CA LYS A 846 25.46 8.52 29.81
C LYS A 846 24.08 8.56 29.17
N MET A 847 23.20 7.64 29.53
CA MET A 847 21.87 7.44 28.98
C MET A 847 20.95 7.13 30.16
N ILE A 848 19.67 7.48 30.10
CA ILE A 848 18.69 7.09 31.10
C ILE A 848 17.41 6.67 30.39
N TYR A 849 16.94 5.45 30.69
CA TYR A 849 15.63 4.98 30.26
C TYR A 849 14.62 5.18 31.39
N VAL A 850 13.54 5.92 31.15
CA VAL A 850 12.45 6.12 32.12
C VAL A 850 11.35 5.10 31.85
N ALA A 851 11.09 4.22 32.80
CA ALA A 851 9.93 3.34 32.83
C ALA A 851 8.84 4.02 33.68
N MET A 852 7.81 4.64 33.11
CA MET A 852 7.43 4.74 31.68
C MET A 852 6.80 6.11 31.39
N PHE A 853 6.54 6.45 30.13
CA PHE A 853 5.80 7.68 29.80
C PHE A 853 4.33 7.57 30.23
N ASP A 854 3.62 6.53 29.79
CA ASP A 854 2.14 6.42 29.82
C ASP A 854 1.58 5.19 30.55
N GLU A 855 2.39 4.33 31.15
CA GLU A 855 1.95 3.09 31.81
C GLU A 855 1.18 3.34 33.13
N LEU A 856 -0.13 3.56 33.00
CA LEU A 856 -1.09 3.82 34.09
C LEU A 856 -1.38 2.58 34.94
N ASP A 857 -1.30 1.40 34.34
CA ASP A 857 -1.65 0.07 34.89
C ASP A 857 -0.60 -0.50 35.84
N GLU A 858 0.66 -0.05 35.73
CA GLU A 858 1.71 -0.36 36.71
C GLU A 858 2.13 0.87 37.55
N GLY A 859 1.46 2.01 37.36
CA GLY A 859 1.73 3.24 38.11
C GLY A 859 3.11 3.86 37.88
N THR A 860 3.81 3.44 36.84
CA THR A 860 5.16 3.88 36.43
C THR A 860 5.13 5.11 35.51
N CYS A 861 3.96 5.55 35.05
CA CYS A 861 3.79 6.70 34.17
C CYS A 861 4.33 8.04 34.73
N ILE A 862 4.99 8.82 33.88
CA ILE A 862 5.44 10.20 34.17
C ILE A 862 4.56 11.29 33.56
N PHE A 863 3.68 10.95 32.61
CA PHE A 863 2.75 11.91 32.01
C PHE A 863 1.72 12.44 33.02
N LYS A 864 0.92 13.43 32.61
CA LYS A 864 0.02 14.14 33.52
C LYS A 864 -1.08 13.22 34.06
N CYS A 865 -1.10 13.03 35.37
CA CYS A 865 -2.15 12.31 36.09
C CYS A 865 -2.90 13.28 36.99
N ALA A 866 -4.19 13.02 37.23
CA ALA A 866 -4.98 13.82 38.15
C ALA A 866 -4.38 13.79 39.56
N ASN A 867 -4.58 14.87 40.33
CA ASN A 867 -4.29 14.84 41.76
C ASN A 867 -5.18 13.82 42.47
N SER A 868 -4.70 13.24 43.57
CA SER A 868 -5.43 12.22 44.33
C SER A 868 -6.86 12.61 44.70
N LYS A 869 -7.09 13.88 45.08
CA LYS A 869 -8.43 14.42 45.38
C LYS A 869 -9.36 14.57 44.16
N ASN A 870 -8.80 14.56 42.95
CA ASN A 870 -9.50 14.78 41.68
C ASN A 870 -9.63 13.48 40.87
N THR A 871 -9.71 12.33 41.55
CA THR A 871 -9.92 11.03 40.92
C THR A 871 -11.39 10.62 40.95
N PRO A 872 -11.89 9.84 39.97
CA PRO A 872 -13.25 9.31 40.02
C PRO A 872 -13.46 8.30 41.15
N ILE A 873 -14.72 8.06 41.49
CA ILE A 873 -15.09 7.06 42.50
C ILE A 873 -14.84 5.66 41.94
N PHE A 874 -13.90 4.93 42.54
CA PHE A 874 -13.70 3.50 42.26
C PHE A 874 -14.46 2.61 43.25
N ALA A 875 -14.47 2.99 44.53
CA ALA A 875 -14.91 2.12 45.63
C ALA A 875 -16.33 1.59 45.41
N THR A 876 -16.53 0.32 45.73
CA THR A 876 -17.84 -0.37 45.68
C THR A 876 -18.14 -1.03 47.01
N SER A 877 -19.38 -1.48 47.23
CA SER A 877 -19.73 -2.24 48.44
C SER A 877 -18.90 -3.53 48.60
N SER A 878 -18.48 -4.14 47.49
CA SER A 878 -17.64 -5.34 47.47
C SER A 878 -16.13 -5.05 47.49
N ASP A 879 -15.73 -3.83 47.17
CA ASP A 879 -14.34 -3.36 47.27
C ASP A 879 -14.30 -1.93 47.84
N PRO A 880 -14.52 -1.79 49.17
CA PRO A 880 -14.59 -0.48 49.81
C PRO A 880 -13.23 0.24 49.88
N GLN A 881 -12.12 -0.49 49.67
CA GLN A 881 -10.77 0.05 49.67
C GLN A 881 -10.28 0.47 48.28
N GLY A 882 -11.03 0.09 47.23
CA GLY A 882 -10.64 0.38 45.87
C GLY A 882 -10.62 1.87 45.55
N LYS A 883 -9.53 2.32 44.94
CA LYS A 883 -9.27 3.72 44.56
C LYS A 883 -8.40 3.79 43.31
N PHE A 884 -8.36 4.97 42.71
CA PHE A 884 -7.28 5.36 41.81
C PHE A 884 -6.22 6.14 42.61
N LEU A 885 -4.97 5.94 42.26
CA LEU A 885 -3.87 6.78 42.68
C LEU A 885 -3.84 8.07 41.85
N GLY A 886 -3.25 9.10 42.43
CA GLY A 886 -3.06 10.39 41.78
C GLY A 886 -1.75 11.03 42.19
N ILE A 887 -1.44 12.16 41.58
CA ILE A 887 -0.34 13.02 42.02
C ILE A 887 -0.70 13.61 43.40
N ASP A 888 0.28 13.73 44.30
CA ASP A 888 0.08 14.38 45.60
C ASP A 888 -0.64 15.73 45.44
N ASP A 889 -1.61 16.03 46.31
CA ASP A 889 -2.51 17.19 46.14
C ASP A 889 -1.81 18.57 46.23
N ASP A 890 -0.59 18.60 46.76
CA ASP A 890 0.27 19.78 46.85
C ASP A 890 1.27 19.90 45.67
N LEU A 891 1.26 18.94 44.75
CA LEU A 891 2.05 18.95 43.53
C LEU A 891 1.17 19.15 42.29
N PRO A 892 1.67 19.82 41.25
CA PRO A 892 0.95 19.94 39.98
C PRO A 892 0.99 18.63 39.18
N THR A 893 0.00 18.44 38.30
CA THR A 893 -0.18 17.19 37.53
C THR A 893 1.00 16.89 36.59
N ASP A 894 1.78 17.91 36.23
CA ASP A 894 2.94 17.83 35.33
C ASP A 894 4.29 17.59 36.02
N TYR A 895 4.30 17.39 37.34
CA TYR A 895 5.51 17.37 38.16
C TYR A 895 6.56 16.34 37.71
N TYR A 896 6.13 15.14 37.30
CA TYR A 896 7.05 14.07 36.86
C TYR A 896 7.59 14.29 35.44
N LEU A 897 6.85 14.98 34.56
CA LEU A 897 7.38 15.47 33.29
C LEU A 897 8.50 16.49 33.53
N PHE A 898 8.29 17.42 34.47
CA PHE A 898 9.31 18.40 34.87
C PHE A 898 10.60 17.72 35.34
N LEU A 899 10.50 16.74 36.25
CA LEU A 899 11.68 16.03 36.77
C LEU A 899 12.44 15.27 35.68
N ALA A 900 11.74 14.57 34.80
CA ALA A 900 12.36 13.86 33.67
C ALA A 900 13.08 14.82 32.71
N GLY A 901 12.47 15.99 32.45
CA GLY A 901 13.07 17.08 31.70
C GLY A 901 14.37 17.62 32.28
N GLN A 902 14.37 17.93 33.58
CA GLN A 902 15.58 18.43 34.26
C GLN A 902 16.70 17.38 34.31
N ALA A 903 16.35 16.10 34.39
CA ALA A 903 17.33 15.03 34.26
C ALA A 903 18.02 15.04 32.89
N GLY A 904 17.29 15.35 31.82
CA GLY A 904 17.84 15.53 30.47
C GLY A 904 18.87 16.66 30.41
N GLU A 905 18.54 17.83 30.95
CA GLU A 905 19.45 18.96 31.01
C GLU A 905 20.69 18.67 31.87
N TRP A 906 20.51 17.97 33.00
CA TRP A 906 21.63 17.55 33.82
C TRP A 906 22.53 16.57 33.06
N LEU A 907 21.96 15.60 32.34
CA LEU A 907 22.70 14.61 31.57
C LEU A 907 23.54 15.27 30.45
N LYS A 908 23.03 16.34 29.84
CA LYS A 908 23.73 17.19 28.85
C LYS A 908 24.80 18.10 29.44
N GLY A 909 24.96 18.12 30.77
CA GLY A 909 26.06 18.82 31.45
C GLY A 909 25.67 20.15 32.09
N ASN A 910 24.38 20.47 32.23
CA ASN A 910 23.97 21.64 33.01
C ASN A 910 24.36 21.46 34.49
N ALA A 911 25.25 22.34 34.98
CA ALA A 911 25.78 22.32 36.33
C ALA A 911 24.83 22.87 37.41
N GLU A 912 23.69 23.46 37.01
CA GLU A 912 22.63 23.87 37.96
C GLU A 912 21.94 22.67 38.62
N TYR A 913 22.07 21.48 38.04
CA TYR A 913 21.49 20.25 38.55
C TYR A 913 22.56 19.36 39.18
N GLY A 914 22.14 18.60 40.18
CA GLY A 914 23.03 17.82 41.03
C GLY A 914 22.27 16.76 41.82
N ASP A 915 22.92 16.25 42.87
CA ASP A 915 22.37 15.22 43.75
C ASP A 915 21.05 15.61 44.41
N THR A 916 20.81 16.90 44.57
CA THR A 916 19.58 17.44 45.17
C THR A 916 18.50 17.58 44.11
N LYS A 917 17.30 17.07 44.41
CA LYS A 917 16.13 17.19 43.53
C LYS A 917 15.83 18.67 43.24
N PRO A 918 15.61 19.06 41.98
CA PRO A 918 15.31 20.44 41.64
C PRO A 918 13.97 20.88 42.24
N SER A 919 13.90 22.11 42.71
CA SER A 919 12.64 22.73 43.09
C SER A 919 11.75 22.87 41.86
N TYR A 920 10.46 22.55 42.02
CA TYR A 920 9.50 22.71 40.93
C TYR A 920 9.49 24.15 40.44
N LYS A 921 9.57 24.30 39.12
CA LYS A 921 9.30 25.57 38.45
C LYS A 921 8.09 25.31 37.56
N PRO A 922 6.94 25.98 37.81
CA PRO A 922 5.81 25.87 36.91
C PRO A 922 6.29 26.25 35.54
N MET A 923 6.27 25.28 34.63
CA MET A 923 6.37 25.61 33.23
C MET A 923 5.06 26.28 32.90
N GLY A 924 5.05 27.62 32.95
CA GLY A 924 3.82 28.36 32.72
C GLY A 924 3.18 27.91 31.41
N MET A 925 1.86 28.10 31.28
CA MET A 925 1.18 28.26 29.98
C MET A 925 1.72 29.49 29.23
N GLY A 926 3.03 29.64 29.17
CA GLY A 926 3.71 30.91 29.37
C GLY A 926 5.20 30.79 29.68
N HIS A 927 5.89 29.73 29.27
CA HIS A 927 7.19 30.01 28.65
C HIS A 927 6.92 30.52 27.24
N THR A 928 6.78 31.84 27.19
CA THR A 928 7.17 32.70 26.08
C THR A 928 6.78 32.18 24.70
N LYS A 929 5.69 32.72 24.16
CA LYS A 929 5.68 33.32 22.80
C LYS A 929 7.13 33.45 22.35
N ILE A 930 7.63 32.48 21.56
CA ILE A 930 9.03 32.32 21.12
C ILE A 930 9.81 33.55 21.57
N GLU A 931 10.54 33.49 22.71
CA GLU A 931 11.47 34.58 23.05
C GLU A 931 12.18 34.84 21.76
N SER A 932 11.99 36.07 21.26
CA SER A 932 12.34 36.54 19.92
C SER A 932 13.08 35.47 19.10
N PRO A 933 12.61 35.06 17.90
CA PRO A 933 13.33 34.13 17.04
C PRO A 933 14.76 34.57 16.69
N ILE A 934 15.22 35.69 17.25
CA ILE A 934 16.56 36.21 17.33
C ILE A 934 17.05 36.26 18.79
N THR A 935 18.12 35.55 19.09
CA THR A 935 18.94 35.68 20.32
C THR A 935 20.06 36.69 20.08
N ILE A 936 20.26 37.63 21.02
CA ILE A 936 21.34 38.62 20.98
C ILE A 936 22.12 38.54 22.28
N THR A 937 23.43 38.29 22.19
CA THR A 937 24.34 38.28 23.36
C THR A 937 25.49 39.25 23.17
N TYR A 938 25.91 39.90 24.25
CA TYR A 938 27.07 40.80 24.28
C TYR A 938 28.01 40.39 25.42
N ALA A 939 29.25 40.06 25.09
CA ALA A 939 30.30 39.77 26.05
C ALA A 939 31.69 40.06 25.42
N ASN A 940 32.64 40.56 26.21
CA ASN A 940 34.03 40.79 25.78
C ASN A 940 34.18 41.61 24.47
N ASN A 941 33.44 42.71 24.32
CA ASN A 941 33.38 43.52 23.08
C ASN A 941 32.81 42.81 21.85
N ILE A 942 32.24 41.61 21.98
CA ILE A 942 31.63 40.84 20.88
C ILE A 942 30.12 40.85 21.03
N LEU A 943 29.43 41.32 20.00
CA LEU A 943 27.99 41.22 19.83
C LEU A 943 27.66 40.03 18.93
N SER A 944 26.92 39.04 19.44
CA SER A 944 26.46 37.87 18.68
C SER A 944 24.96 37.92 18.45
N ILE A 945 24.52 37.67 17.21
CA ILE A 945 23.11 37.68 16.80
C ILE A 945 22.80 36.36 16.09
N LYS A 946 21.86 35.57 16.63
CA LYS A 946 21.47 34.26 16.13
C LYS A 946 19.97 34.18 15.90
N ALA A 947 19.54 33.68 14.74
CA ALA A 947 18.13 33.38 14.49
C ALA A 947 17.86 31.87 14.57
N VAL A 948 16.78 31.46 15.25
CA VAL A 948 16.37 30.04 15.43
C VAL A 948 15.65 29.44 14.21
N ARG A 949 15.36 30.24 13.18
CA ARG A 949 14.72 29.80 11.93
C ARG A 949 15.26 30.57 10.73
N THR A 950 15.14 29.98 9.54
CA THR A 950 15.54 30.57 8.25
C THR A 950 14.56 31.67 7.80
N GLY A 951 15.02 32.65 7.01
CA GLY A 951 14.20 33.77 6.51
C GLY A 951 14.95 35.07 6.21
N LYS A 952 14.28 36.04 5.57
CA LYS A 952 14.79 37.38 5.25
C LYS A 952 14.96 38.20 6.53
N ILE A 953 16.22 38.49 6.86
CA ILE A 953 16.60 39.19 8.09
C ILE A 953 17.48 40.42 7.81
N ILE A 954 17.18 41.51 8.52
CA ILE A 954 17.93 42.77 8.51
C ILE A 954 18.18 43.17 9.97
N VAL A 955 19.42 43.40 10.37
CA VAL A 955 19.78 43.93 11.69
C VAL A 955 20.26 45.36 11.54
N ARG A 956 19.82 46.26 12.42
CA ARG A 956 20.22 47.67 12.53
C ARG A 956 20.67 47.97 13.94
N ILE A 957 21.74 48.74 14.10
CA ILE A 957 22.33 49.08 15.40
C ILE A 957 22.29 50.60 15.56
N TYR A 958 21.69 51.09 16.64
CA TYR A 958 21.59 52.51 16.95
C TYR A 958 22.30 52.85 18.26
N ASN A 959 22.81 54.08 18.38
CA ASN A 959 23.28 54.64 19.65
C ASN A 959 22.11 55.29 20.44
N THR A 960 22.37 55.80 21.65
CA THR A 960 21.35 56.42 22.51
C THR A 960 20.75 57.71 21.96
N GLN A 961 21.43 58.40 21.03
CA GLN A 961 20.92 59.58 20.33
C GLN A 961 20.02 59.22 19.14
N GLY A 962 19.83 57.92 18.84
CA GLY A 962 19.01 57.44 17.73
C GLY A 962 19.74 57.38 16.39
N ASN A 963 21.05 57.64 16.35
CA ASN A 963 21.84 57.55 15.12
C ASN A 963 22.13 56.08 14.78
N LEU A 964 21.88 55.68 13.53
CA LEU A 964 22.21 54.36 13.01
C LEU A 964 23.73 54.24 12.79
N ILE A 965 24.36 53.23 13.40
CA ILE A 965 25.81 53.02 13.37
C ILE A 965 26.25 51.69 12.73
N GLY A 966 25.31 50.80 12.41
CA GLY A 966 25.62 49.54 11.73
C GLY A 966 24.39 48.83 11.15
N THR A 967 24.57 48.08 10.07
CA THR A 967 23.52 47.24 9.46
C THR A 967 24.09 45.91 8.98
N LEU A 968 23.39 44.81 9.27
CA LEU A 968 23.67 43.47 8.73
C LEU A 968 22.47 42.98 7.92
N LYS A 969 22.71 42.21 6.85
CA LYS A 969 21.65 41.58 6.04
C LYS A 969 22.03 40.15 5.70
N ASN A 970 21.07 39.24 5.70
CA ASN A 970 21.24 37.92 5.09
C ASN A 970 20.86 37.97 3.61
N LYS A 971 21.73 37.45 2.72
CA LYS A 971 21.44 37.38 1.27
C LYS A 971 20.83 36.03 0.86
N GLU A 972 20.89 34.99 1.71
CA GLU A 972 20.46 33.62 1.39
C GLU A 972 19.36 33.15 2.35
N GLN A 973 18.21 32.74 1.81
CA GLN A 973 16.99 32.47 2.58
C GLN A 973 16.97 31.09 3.27
N ASN A 974 17.86 30.16 2.92
CA ASN A 974 17.85 28.77 3.41
C ASN A 974 18.89 28.46 4.49
N ILE A 975 19.66 29.46 4.96
CA ILE A 975 20.69 29.28 5.99
C ILE A 975 20.32 30.07 7.25
N PRO A 976 20.37 29.46 8.46
CA PRO A 976 20.13 30.18 9.71
C PRO A 976 21.09 31.37 9.88
N PHE A 977 20.56 32.55 10.26
CA PHE A 977 21.37 33.74 10.43
C PHE A 977 22.15 33.68 11.74
N ASN A 978 23.48 33.60 11.66
CA ASN A 978 24.39 33.59 12.81
C ASN A 978 25.59 34.50 12.49
N LYS A 979 25.63 35.70 13.10
CA LYS A 979 26.68 36.70 12.85
C LYS A 979 27.21 37.26 14.16
N THR A 980 28.51 37.53 14.18
CA THR A 980 29.22 38.16 15.28
C THR A 980 29.87 39.46 14.79
N ILE A 981 29.86 40.50 15.62
CA ILE A 981 30.47 41.79 15.34
C ILE A 981 31.38 42.15 16.52
N ASN A 982 32.62 42.50 16.24
CA ASN A 982 33.50 43.12 17.23
C ASN A 982 33.17 44.62 17.31
N ILE A 983 32.67 45.06 18.45
CA ILE A 983 32.26 46.45 18.68
C ILE A 983 33.28 47.21 19.54
N SER A 984 34.54 46.77 19.63
CA SER A 984 35.60 47.41 20.44
C SER A 984 35.77 48.90 20.14
N ALA A 985 35.63 49.33 18.89
CA ALA A 985 35.73 50.73 18.46
C ALA A 985 34.51 51.60 18.80
N PHE A 986 33.38 51.00 19.22
CA PHE A 986 32.19 51.76 19.59
C PHE A 986 32.42 52.48 20.93
N PRO A 987 31.93 53.72 21.13
CA PRO A 987 31.99 54.40 22.43
C PRO A 987 31.38 53.55 23.58
N LYS A 988 31.71 53.83 24.85
CA LYS A 988 30.96 53.22 25.96
C LYS A 988 29.55 53.83 26.01
N GLY A 989 28.54 53.01 26.15
CA GLY A 989 27.15 53.47 26.13
C GLY A 989 26.13 52.37 25.89
N ILE A 990 24.86 52.77 25.85
CA ILE A 990 23.75 51.86 25.53
C ILE A 990 23.52 51.85 24.01
N TYR A 991 23.35 50.65 23.47
CA TYR A 991 23.05 50.43 22.05
C TYR A 991 21.71 49.74 21.89
N ILE A 992 20.98 50.11 20.84
CA ILE A 992 19.71 49.52 20.47
C ILE A 992 19.91 48.68 19.22
N ILE A 993 19.70 47.36 19.33
CA ILE A 993 19.80 46.41 18.23
C ILE A 993 18.38 46.10 17.74
N GLN A 994 18.05 46.54 16.54
CA GLN A 994 16.78 46.30 15.89
C GLN A 994 16.94 45.23 14.82
N THR A 995 16.29 44.09 14.98
CA THR A 995 16.31 42.98 14.03
C THR A 995 14.94 42.81 13.39
N ILE A 996 14.88 42.87 12.06
CA ILE A 996 13.67 42.68 11.27
C ILE A 996 13.77 41.31 10.63
N LEU A 997 12.93 40.36 11.05
CA LEU A 997 12.85 39.01 10.47
C LEU A 997 11.45 38.84 9.87
N GLU A 998 11.38 38.59 8.56
CA GLU A 998 10.12 38.40 7.82
C GLU A 998 9.09 39.52 8.10
N GLY A 999 9.56 40.78 8.03
CA GLY A 999 8.73 41.96 8.26
C GLY A 999 8.42 42.27 9.73
N LYS A 1000 8.75 41.38 10.68
CA LYS A 1000 8.54 41.59 12.11
C LYS A 1000 9.78 42.14 12.79
N THR A 1001 9.62 43.22 13.54
CA THR A 1001 10.72 43.93 14.20
C THR A 1001 10.88 43.52 15.66
N TYR A 1002 12.12 43.21 16.04
CA TYR A 1002 12.56 42.84 17.38
C TYR A 1002 13.62 43.83 17.83
N THR A 1003 13.57 44.30 19.08
CA THR A 1003 14.50 45.31 19.57
C THR A 1003 15.12 44.89 20.89
N THR A 1004 16.44 44.88 20.97
CA THR A 1004 17.21 44.53 22.18
C THR A 1004 18.12 45.68 22.55
N LYS A 1005 18.15 46.04 23.84
CA LYS A 1005 19.13 46.99 24.37
C LYS A 1005 20.31 46.24 24.93
N ILE A 1006 21.52 46.68 24.61
CA ILE A 1006 22.76 46.20 25.22
C ILE A 1006 23.51 47.38 25.83
N GLN A 1007 24.23 47.15 26.92
CA GLN A 1007 25.12 48.15 27.53
C GLN A 1007 26.55 47.68 27.33
N LYS A 1008 27.34 48.47 26.60
CA LYS A 1008 28.74 48.18 26.31
C LYS A 1008 29.65 48.46 27.50
#